data_AF-R9JE76-F1
#
_entry.id   AF-R9JE76-F1
#
_cell.length_a   1.000
_cell.length_b   1.000
_cell.length_c   1.000
_cell.angle_alpha   90.00
_cell.angle_beta   90.00
_cell.angle_gamma   90.00
#
_symmetry.space_group_name_H-M   'P 1'
#
loop_
_entity.id
_entity.type
_entity.pdbx_description
1 polymer ?
#
loop_
_entity_poly.entity_id
_entity_poly.type
_entity_poly.pdbx_seq_one_letter_code
_entity_poly.pdbx_strand_id
1 'polypeptide(L)'
;MNRFRLPYKEIILEEAMIRFYDKEVFCTEYDNLNRGELRSFFLKGNQSEIVCVLKEGNYIGYITWNSLLCNDDIYESIQKEYMILDEKVWENGRKSFARHRMAFGEAVQIPVLNKDGQLIYFAWQDEEANRELRMLRELEECKEALTFRDLNPEYEGVTIHGFHELAYYMAKYLAGLGVAVNVEGELWNEFGFWEKNEMPAHKNYEIWAEGVWQRSSDLQHERLRSVSPEFECVDEIYEANIKAGKITDAEGEADALFQKLKNKKEIIIIGTDAESQDTYNLLLKNRIDICAFLEEESGGEERRLFGKLVLGKMEIADRFGDAVFIECHFQYSAWGFGGVDHYDYEGYRRNDRYFLLRDYMGMTGDNIRHALQGKNILFIGDVDLCSRVWKWREQYEAGTGKAGYWDILEENEPGAIKRQMPTVVKEEAGEYDVIALVAVQYDGDDRVAAGVAEKYGKYIKKLKQYGIYDYTDYFSDKFKLAGLPIKEETNIKKELCPLGIVIGTIPWYSGNYLIRWSLAGHPQIMMMEEYNYLNDNLYFICIRLAGKEPSEIMPCFWRLYQREAKEGEGEKDFPDKEKFTKKMDELLKYGDCFTSQELFVMFHIAYEAMYGREITNLGNTVIYWEPHAWQRGIVKKWSCWLGSSGLRGFVIGTVRNSYIRAGSCIKNIIGRKSIWDFMLRLGTAERGEKESCQGWEEIVIKFEDLKKKPREMLANLCERLHIAFDENLMQSTIHGDTAFYRGITGFDLKPVYNLYEEYFTSLDRMRICLLSSAFQKKYGYPFVNPMDFSRRELQEMFLKEFFWERIAEAAAGKDETSMYFVQERVRKKLWQMRFYEVMNTDELFDS
;
A
#
# COMPACT_ATOMS: atom_id res chain seq x y z
N MET A 1 26.77 19.58 8.45
CA MET A 1 26.12 18.63 9.39
C MET A 1 24.74 18.35 8.85
N ASN A 2 24.62 17.28 8.04
CA ASN A 2 23.34 16.90 7.43
C ASN A 2 22.67 15.87 8.33
N ARG A 3 21.49 16.22 8.87
CA ARG A 3 20.57 15.27 9.49
C ARG A 3 19.87 14.51 8.37
N PHE A 4 20.28 13.27 8.14
CA PHE A 4 19.39 12.28 7.53
C PHE A 4 18.46 11.80 8.65
N ARG A 5 17.19 12.19 8.58
CA ARG A 5 16.11 11.47 9.28
C ARG A 5 15.84 10.24 8.43
N LEU A 6 16.35 9.09 8.84
CA LEU A 6 15.72 7.83 8.48
C LEU A 6 14.29 7.89 9.04
N PRO A 7 13.26 7.44 8.30
CA PRO A 7 11.97 7.19 8.92
C PRO A 7 12.20 6.10 9.96
N TYR A 8 12.12 6.45 11.24
CA TYR A 8 11.82 5.47 12.28
C TYR A 8 10.46 4.91 11.90
N LYS A 9 10.44 3.73 11.25
CA LYS A 9 9.24 2.91 11.14
C LYS A 9 9.09 2.22 12.48
N GLU A 10 8.15 2.67 13.30
CA GLU A 10 7.78 1.98 14.54
C GLU A 10 6.88 0.78 14.22
N ILE A 11 7.54 -0.36 14.01
CA ILE A 11 7.32 -1.69 14.58
C ILE A 11 5.87 -1.99 15.04
N ILE A 12 5.24 -2.95 14.37
CA ILE A 12 3.92 -3.54 14.67
C ILE A 12 4.04 -4.56 15.83
N LEU A 13 2.94 -4.81 16.56
CA LEU A 13 2.82 -5.81 17.64
C LEU A 13 2.44 -7.03 16.86
N GLU A 14 3.43 -7.89 16.61
CA GLU A 14 3.18 -9.10 15.86
C GLU A 14 3.37 -10.33 16.76
N GLU A 15 2.25 -10.92 17.21
CA GLU A 15 2.26 -12.32 17.59
C GLU A 15 2.39 -13.19 16.34
N ALA A 16 3.42 -14.03 16.29
CA ALA A 16 3.69 -14.96 15.21
C ALA A 16 4.14 -16.34 15.72
N MET A 17 4.07 -17.33 14.83
CA MET A 17 4.32 -18.75 15.09
C MET A 17 5.69 -18.98 15.72
N ILE A 18 5.73 -19.78 16.79
CA ILE A 18 6.94 -19.96 17.61
C ILE A 18 7.79 -21.12 17.11
N ARG A 19 9.06 -20.82 16.84
CA ARG A 19 10.12 -21.78 16.51
C ARG A 19 11.20 -21.81 17.58
N PHE A 20 11.85 -22.95 17.71
CA PHE A 20 12.99 -23.12 18.60
C PHE A 20 14.28 -23.21 17.80
N TYR A 21 15.34 -22.65 18.35
CA TYR A 21 16.67 -22.80 17.78
C TYR A 21 17.70 -22.97 18.89
N ASP A 22 18.70 -23.79 18.60
CA ASP A 22 19.85 -24.05 19.47
C ASP A 22 21.02 -23.17 19.02
N LYS A 23 21.75 -22.61 19.97
CA LYS A 23 23.01 -21.92 19.70
C LYS A 23 23.95 -21.97 20.89
N GLU A 24 25.23 -21.79 20.60
CA GLU A 24 26.21 -21.49 21.64
C GLU A 24 25.85 -20.18 22.33
N VAL A 25 25.82 -20.20 23.66
CA VAL A 25 25.48 -19.04 24.49
C VAL A 25 26.69 -18.51 25.22
N PHE A 26 26.78 -17.19 25.31
CA PHE A 26 27.70 -16.53 26.22
C PHE A 26 27.05 -16.47 27.59
N CYS A 27 27.74 -16.94 28.62
CA CYS A 27 27.24 -16.94 29.99
C CYS A 27 28.19 -16.16 30.93
N THR A 28 27.61 -15.51 31.94
CA THR A 28 28.37 -14.91 33.04
C THR A 28 27.66 -15.14 34.37
N GLU A 29 28.42 -15.30 35.45
CA GLU A 29 27.86 -15.38 36.81
C GLU A 29 27.43 -14.00 37.29
N TYR A 30 26.29 -13.94 37.97
CA TYR A 30 25.69 -12.72 38.49
C TYR A 30 26.68 -11.89 39.32
N ASP A 31 27.44 -12.57 40.17
CA ASP A 31 28.42 -11.94 41.07
C ASP A 31 29.67 -11.42 40.34
N ASN A 32 29.86 -11.81 39.07
CA ASN A 32 31.00 -11.42 38.22
C ASN A 32 30.63 -10.40 37.13
N LEU A 33 29.41 -9.86 37.15
CA LEU A 33 28.93 -8.92 36.13
C LEU A 33 29.78 -7.63 36.09
N ASN A 34 30.37 -7.33 34.92
CA ASN A 34 31.15 -6.12 34.69
C ASN A 34 30.69 -5.37 33.42
N ARG A 35 30.24 -4.13 33.59
CA ARG A 35 29.70 -3.30 32.50
C ARG A 35 30.73 -2.95 31.44
N GLY A 36 31.99 -2.72 31.84
CA GLY A 36 33.08 -2.40 30.91
C GLY A 36 33.44 -3.59 30.02
N GLU A 37 33.43 -4.80 30.59
CA GLU A 37 33.69 -6.04 29.86
C GLU A 37 32.56 -6.36 28.88
N LEU A 38 31.30 -6.27 29.32
CA LEU A 38 30.13 -6.45 28.44
C LEU A 38 30.12 -5.43 27.29
N ARG A 39 30.39 -4.14 27.58
CA ARG A 39 30.51 -3.13 26.52
C ARG A 39 31.60 -3.48 25.52
N SER A 40 32.76 -3.93 26.01
CA SER A 40 33.86 -4.33 25.14
C SER A 40 33.54 -5.57 24.32
N PHE A 41 32.79 -6.52 24.88
CA PHE A 41 32.30 -7.71 24.18
C PHE A 41 31.39 -7.33 23.01
N PHE A 42 30.35 -6.52 23.26
CA PHE A 42 29.42 -6.09 22.21
C PHE A 42 30.11 -5.24 21.14
N LEU A 43 30.97 -4.29 21.52
CA LEU A 43 31.69 -3.43 20.57
C LEU A 43 32.74 -4.15 19.70
N LYS A 44 33.09 -5.40 20.02
CA LYS A 44 33.99 -6.25 19.22
C LYS A 44 33.26 -7.03 18.10
N GLY A 45 32.03 -6.63 17.77
CA GLY A 45 31.25 -7.23 16.69
C GLY A 45 30.20 -8.24 17.16
N ASN A 46 29.90 -8.32 18.46
CA ASN A 46 28.91 -9.24 19.04
C ASN A 46 27.58 -8.54 19.35
N GLN A 47 27.21 -7.48 18.62
CA GLN A 47 26.07 -6.62 18.97
C GLN A 47 24.74 -7.38 19.01
N SER A 48 24.59 -8.40 18.16
CA SER A 48 23.42 -9.28 18.06
C SER A 48 23.44 -10.47 19.04
N GLU A 49 24.46 -10.60 19.87
CA GLU A 49 24.59 -11.70 20.82
C GLU A 49 23.80 -11.50 22.11
N ILE A 50 23.49 -12.61 22.78
CA ILE A 50 22.83 -12.63 24.09
C ILE A 50 23.79 -13.18 25.12
N VAL A 51 23.95 -12.45 26.24
CA VAL A 51 24.72 -12.91 27.39
C VAL A 51 23.77 -13.39 28.47
N CYS A 52 23.68 -14.71 28.66
CA CYS A 52 22.91 -15.32 29.75
C CYS A 52 23.59 -15.06 31.09
N VAL A 53 22.80 -14.72 32.10
CA VAL A 53 23.27 -14.49 33.45
C VAL A 53 22.83 -15.65 34.32
N LEU A 54 23.78 -16.25 35.02
CA LEU A 54 23.58 -17.38 35.91
C LEU A 54 23.83 -16.97 37.36
N LYS A 55 23.18 -17.63 38.31
CA LYS A 55 23.49 -17.52 39.73
C LYS A 55 23.55 -18.91 40.35
N GLU A 56 24.74 -19.30 40.82
CA GLU A 56 24.99 -20.65 41.34
C GLU A 56 24.60 -21.73 40.31
N GLY A 57 24.85 -21.47 39.03
CA GLY A 57 24.48 -22.35 37.92
C GLY A 57 23.01 -22.31 37.48
N ASN A 58 22.14 -21.55 38.15
CA ASN A 58 20.73 -21.40 37.76
C ASN A 58 20.54 -20.19 36.84
N TYR A 59 19.70 -20.33 35.81
CA TYR A 59 19.33 -19.23 34.93
C TYR A 59 18.55 -18.15 35.71
N ILE A 60 18.99 -16.89 35.61
CA ILE A 60 18.30 -15.76 36.26
C ILE A 60 17.88 -14.66 35.29
N GLY A 61 18.40 -14.66 34.06
CA GLY A 61 18.07 -13.68 33.05
C GLY A 61 19.13 -13.57 31.96
N TYR A 62 19.03 -12.54 31.13
CA TYR A 62 19.94 -12.28 30.02
C TYR A 62 20.17 -10.78 29.79
N ILE A 63 21.30 -10.45 29.18
CA ILE A 63 21.68 -9.09 28.82
C ILE A 63 21.92 -9.03 27.30
N THR A 64 21.35 -8.02 26.65
CA THR A 64 21.60 -7.68 25.25
C THR A 64 22.43 -6.40 25.18
N TRP A 65 23.01 -6.11 24.01
CA TRP A 65 23.68 -4.81 23.78
C TRP A 65 22.75 -3.64 24.14
N ASN A 66 21.49 -3.78 23.76
CA ASN A 66 20.48 -2.76 23.96
C ASN A 66 20.06 -2.58 25.42
N SER A 67 19.78 -3.67 26.16
CA SER A 67 19.44 -3.52 27.59
C SER A 67 20.60 -2.96 28.40
N LEU A 68 21.84 -3.25 27.99
CA LEU A 68 23.03 -2.63 28.56
C LEU A 68 23.09 -1.12 28.27
N LEU A 69 22.74 -0.68 27.06
CA LEU A 69 22.75 0.74 26.69
C LEU A 69 21.68 1.56 27.42
N CYS A 70 20.50 1.00 27.64
CA CYS A 70 19.35 1.71 28.18
C CYS A 70 19.35 1.89 29.70
N ASN A 71 20.12 1.06 30.41
CA ASN A 71 20.17 1.10 31.87
C ASN A 71 21.57 1.51 32.32
N ASP A 72 21.65 2.44 33.28
CA ASP A 72 22.94 2.85 33.86
C ASP A 72 23.47 1.79 34.84
N ASP A 73 22.57 1.12 35.57
CA ASP A 73 22.89 -0.04 36.41
C ASP A 73 22.96 -1.33 35.55
N ILE A 74 24.03 -2.11 35.75
CA ILE A 74 24.21 -3.41 35.11
C ILE A 74 23.16 -4.43 35.56
N TYR A 75 22.70 -4.36 36.81
CA TYR A 75 21.71 -5.31 37.32
C TYR A 75 20.31 -5.00 36.78
N GLU A 76 20.00 -3.73 36.53
CA GLU A 76 18.78 -3.32 35.81
C GLU A 76 18.83 -3.66 34.32
N SER A 77 20.02 -3.96 33.77
CA SER A 77 20.18 -4.40 32.38
C SER A 77 19.77 -5.87 32.16
N ILE A 78 19.50 -6.63 33.23
CA ILE A 78 19.13 -8.05 33.19
C ILE A 78 17.64 -8.19 32.89
N GLN A 79 17.34 -8.73 31.72
CA GLN A 79 16.01 -9.15 31.30
C GLN A 79 15.70 -10.51 31.93
N LYS A 80 14.49 -10.68 32.50
CA LYS A 80 14.11 -11.87 33.29
C LYS A 80 13.07 -12.74 32.59
N GLU A 81 12.71 -12.38 31.38
CA GLU A 81 11.74 -13.07 30.55
C GLU A 81 12.29 -14.42 30.10
N TYR A 82 11.50 -15.48 30.28
CA TYR A 82 11.79 -16.81 29.77
C TYR A 82 10.48 -17.57 29.53
N MET A 83 10.57 -18.67 28.80
CA MET A 83 9.49 -19.63 28.60
C MET A 83 9.86 -20.97 29.23
N ILE A 84 8.89 -21.69 29.78
CA ILE A 84 9.06 -23.09 30.17
C ILE A 84 8.57 -23.95 29.02
N LEU A 85 9.37 -24.93 28.59
CA LEU A 85 8.97 -25.92 27.61
C LEU A 85 8.03 -26.94 28.28
N ASP A 86 6.73 -26.71 28.13
CA ASP A 86 5.64 -27.58 28.58
C ASP A 86 4.43 -27.49 27.65
N GLU A 87 3.33 -28.16 28.00
CA GLU A 87 2.08 -28.15 27.22
C GLU A 87 1.48 -26.74 26.99
N LYS A 88 1.88 -25.75 27.80
CA LYS A 88 1.44 -24.35 27.70
C LYS A 88 2.48 -23.46 27.03
N VAL A 89 3.58 -24.00 26.50
CA VAL A 89 4.65 -23.20 25.88
C VAL A 89 4.11 -22.29 24.78
N TRP A 90 3.13 -22.74 24.01
CA TRP A 90 2.54 -21.96 22.92
C TRP A 90 1.72 -20.78 23.46
N GLU A 91 0.81 -21.03 24.41
CA GLU A 91 -0.01 -19.99 25.05
C GLU A 91 0.86 -18.96 25.80
N ASN A 92 1.85 -19.45 26.56
CA ASN A 92 2.77 -18.61 27.30
C ASN A 92 3.70 -17.84 26.36
N GLY A 93 4.16 -18.47 25.29
CA GLY A 93 5.02 -17.85 24.30
C GLY A 93 4.34 -16.72 23.55
N ARG A 94 3.11 -16.94 23.07
CA ARG A 94 2.29 -15.90 22.45
C ARG A 94 2.16 -14.68 23.37
N LYS A 95 1.81 -14.89 24.64
CA LYS A 95 1.76 -13.82 25.66
C LYS A 95 3.11 -13.13 25.89
N SER A 96 4.22 -13.88 25.85
CA SER A 96 5.55 -13.33 26.08
C SER A 96 6.01 -12.45 24.91
N PHE A 97 5.82 -12.92 23.67
CA PHE A 97 6.12 -12.14 22.46
C PHE A 97 5.17 -10.94 22.29
N ALA A 98 3.89 -11.09 22.65
CA ALA A 98 2.95 -9.97 22.69
C ALA A 98 3.42 -8.81 23.60
N ARG A 99 4.19 -9.12 24.66
CA ARG A 99 4.71 -8.13 25.61
C ARG A 99 6.06 -7.55 25.21
N HIS A 100 6.82 -8.21 24.33
CA HIS A 100 8.20 -7.86 23.99
C HIS A 100 8.40 -7.94 22.48
N ARG A 101 8.32 -6.77 21.82
CA ARG A 101 8.35 -6.64 20.34
C ARG A 101 9.75 -6.69 19.73
N MET A 102 10.63 -5.80 20.17
CA MET A 102 12.00 -5.60 19.66
C MET A 102 12.77 -4.80 20.71
N ALA A 103 14.04 -5.15 20.95
CA ALA A 103 14.99 -4.20 21.52
C ALA A 103 15.67 -3.50 20.33
N PHE A 104 15.30 -2.25 20.04
CA PHE A 104 16.01 -1.34 19.12
C PHE A 104 16.33 -1.89 17.72
N GLY A 105 15.39 -2.61 17.11
CA GLY A 105 15.53 -3.10 15.73
C GLY A 105 16.09 -4.52 15.60
N GLU A 106 16.29 -5.23 16.72
CA GLU A 106 16.60 -6.67 16.73
C GLU A 106 15.39 -7.51 17.13
N ALA A 107 15.23 -8.68 16.49
CA ALA A 107 14.16 -9.61 16.85
C ALA A 107 14.35 -10.15 18.26
N VAL A 108 13.27 -10.15 19.03
CA VAL A 108 13.26 -10.67 20.39
C VAL A 108 13.48 -12.17 20.33
N GLN A 109 14.50 -12.63 21.02
CA GLN A 109 14.74 -14.05 21.27
C GLN A 109 14.41 -14.29 22.71
N ILE A 110 13.53 -15.26 22.97
CA ILE A 110 13.10 -15.56 24.34
C ILE A 110 13.76 -16.86 24.79
N PRO A 111 14.56 -16.85 25.85
CA PRO A 111 15.16 -18.05 26.44
C PRO A 111 14.08 -19.07 26.82
N VAL A 112 14.30 -20.34 26.48
CA VAL A 112 13.41 -21.46 26.77
C VAL A 112 14.11 -22.39 27.75
N LEU A 113 13.48 -22.61 28.90
CA LEU A 113 13.99 -23.45 29.96
C LEU A 113 13.20 -24.77 30.04
N ASN A 114 13.84 -25.83 30.51
CA ASN A 114 13.13 -27.04 30.93
C ASN A 114 12.45 -26.84 32.31
N LYS A 115 11.72 -27.86 32.78
CA LYS A 115 11.02 -27.84 34.07
C LYS A 115 11.96 -27.70 35.29
N ASP A 116 13.24 -28.03 35.11
CA ASP A 116 14.28 -27.91 36.14
C ASP A 116 14.97 -26.53 36.12
N GLY A 117 14.52 -25.60 35.26
CA GLY A 117 15.05 -24.22 35.16
C GLY A 117 16.35 -24.10 34.38
N GLN A 118 16.73 -25.13 33.61
CA GLN A 118 17.92 -25.15 32.78
C GLN A 118 17.59 -24.61 31.38
N LEU A 119 18.45 -23.74 30.84
CA LEU A 119 18.33 -23.24 29.48
C LEU A 119 18.56 -24.37 28.47
N ILE A 120 17.61 -24.55 27.54
CA ILE A 120 17.66 -25.60 26.52
C ILE A 120 17.61 -25.04 25.09
N TYR A 121 16.85 -23.96 24.84
CA TYR A 121 16.69 -23.36 23.51
C TYR A 121 16.42 -21.85 23.62
N PHE A 122 16.35 -21.19 22.47
CA PHE A 122 15.72 -19.89 22.33
C PHE A 122 14.52 -19.99 21.40
N ALA A 123 13.48 -19.24 21.71
CA ALA A 123 12.29 -19.08 20.89
C ALA A 123 12.40 -17.82 20.01
N TRP A 124 11.89 -17.91 18.79
CA TRP A 124 11.71 -16.78 17.87
C TRP A 124 10.45 -16.97 17.02
N GLN A 125 10.06 -15.94 16.26
CA GLN A 125 8.79 -15.89 15.54
C GLN A 125 8.93 -15.96 14.01
N ASP A 126 8.06 -16.74 13.38
CA ASP A 126 7.94 -16.89 11.93
C ASP A 126 6.51 -16.50 11.48
N GLU A 127 6.35 -15.24 11.05
CA GLU A 127 5.06 -14.62 10.72
C GLU A 127 4.32 -15.32 9.58
N GLU A 128 5.03 -15.86 8.59
CA GLU A 128 4.40 -16.48 7.42
C GLU A 128 3.61 -17.74 7.80
N ALA A 129 4.10 -18.48 8.79
CA ALA A 129 3.49 -19.72 9.27
C ALA A 129 2.19 -19.51 10.07
N ASN A 130 1.83 -18.27 10.40
CA ASN A 130 0.52 -17.95 10.98
C ASN A 130 -0.62 -18.38 10.07
N ARG A 131 -0.39 -18.37 8.75
CA ARG A 131 -1.38 -18.77 7.75
C ARG A 131 -1.81 -20.22 7.92
N GLU A 132 -0.87 -21.15 7.94
CA GLU A 132 -1.19 -22.57 8.04
C GLU A 132 -1.79 -22.91 9.42
N LEU A 133 -1.39 -22.20 10.48
CA LEU A 133 -2.03 -22.33 11.79
C LEU A 133 -3.51 -21.93 11.78
N ARG A 134 -3.85 -20.79 11.16
CA ARG A 134 -5.24 -20.38 10.97
C ARG A 134 -5.99 -21.41 10.13
N MET A 135 -5.42 -21.83 9.00
CA MET A 135 -6.03 -22.79 8.09
C MET A 135 -6.33 -24.12 8.77
N LEU A 136 -5.41 -24.69 9.55
CA LEU A 136 -5.63 -25.92 10.30
C LEU A 136 -6.82 -25.79 11.26
N ARG A 137 -6.90 -24.69 12.02
CA ARG A 137 -8.02 -24.48 12.93
C ARG A 137 -9.35 -24.38 12.17
N GLU A 138 -9.41 -23.61 11.08
CA GLU A 138 -10.63 -23.47 10.29
C GLU A 138 -11.05 -24.82 9.65
N LEU A 139 -10.09 -25.65 9.24
CA LEU A 139 -10.35 -27.01 8.77
C LEU A 139 -10.91 -27.91 9.88
N GLU A 140 -10.40 -27.81 11.11
CA GLU A 140 -10.94 -28.53 12.28
C GLU A 140 -12.37 -28.11 12.62
N GLU A 141 -12.69 -26.82 12.47
CA GLU A 141 -14.02 -26.26 12.77
C GLU A 141 -15.04 -26.57 11.66
N CYS A 142 -14.59 -26.70 10.41
CA CYS A 142 -15.44 -26.99 9.25
C CYS A 142 -15.67 -28.50 9.06
N LYS A 143 -16.74 -29.03 9.64
CA LYS A 143 -17.08 -30.47 9.62
C LYS A 143 -17.22 -31.10 8.23
N GLU A 144 -17.57 -30.31 7.22
CA GLU A 144 -17.75 -30.79 5.85
C GLU A 144 -16.49 -30.59 4.99
N ALA A 145 -15.40 -30.07 5.57
CA ALA A 145 -14.17 -29.81 4.84
C ALA A 145 -13.60 -31.08 4.20
N LEU A 146 -13.03 -30.94 3.00
CA LEU A 146 -12.06 -31.90 2.49
C LEU A 146 -10.88 -31.95 3.46
N THR A 147 -10.40 -33.15 3.71
CA THR A 147 -9.38 -33.46 4.70
C THR A 147 -8.09 -33.92 4.03
N PHE A 148 -7.04 -34.14 4.83
CA PHE A 148 -5.79 -34.73 4.32
C PHE A 148 -6.03 -36.04 3.56
N ARG A 149 -6.92 -36.91 4.05
CA ARG A 149 -7.23 -38.21 3.43
C ARG A 149 -7.94 -38.09 2.07
N ASP A 150 -8.70 -37.02 1.87
CA ASP A 150 -9.42 -36.81 0.61
C ASP A 150 -8.46 -36.43 -0.52
N LEU A 151 -7.41 -35.67 -0.20
CA LEU A 151 -6.41 -35.23 -1.17
C LEU A 151 -5.22 -36.19 -1.31
N ASN A 152 -4.88 -36.91 -0.24
CA ASN A 152 -3.71 -37.79 -0.14
C ASN A 152 -4.11 -39.25 0.20
N PRO A 153 -5.06 -39.89 -0.53
CA PRO A 153 -5.60 -41.21 -0.20
C PRO A 153 -4.58 -42.36 -0.32
N GLU A 154 -3.47 -42.14 -1.01
CA GLU A 154 -2.39 -43.10 -1.20
C GLU A 154 -1.50 -43.30 0.04
N TYR A 155 -1.55 -42.37 0.99
CA TYR A 155 -0.76 -42.40 2.21
C TYR A 155 -1.54 -43.02 3.38
N GLU A 156 -0.91 -43.98 4.06
CA GLU A 156 -1.47 -44.66 5.24
C GLU A 156 -1.13 -43.92 6.55
N GLY A 157 -0.10 -43.09 6.53
CA GLY A 157 0.30 -42.26 7.67
C GLY A 157 1.28 -41.16 7.30
N VAL A 158 1.70 -40.40 8.31
CA VAL A 158 2.56 -39.23 8.17
C VAL A 158 3.69 -39.30 9.21
N THR A 159 4.93 -39.04 8.81
CA THR A 159 6.04 -38.77 9.73
C THR A 159 6.38 -37.29 9.71
N ILE A 160 6.43 -36.65 10.89
CA ILE A 160 6.84 -35.26 11.07
C ILE A 160 8.22 -35.22 11.73
N HIS A 161 9.21 -34.70 11.01
CA HIS A 161 10.58 -34.52 11.48
C HIS A 161 10.80 -33.08 11.94
N GLY A 162 11.31 -32.89 13.17
CA GLY A 162 11.49 -31.58 13.78
C GLY A 162 10.29 -31.16 14.63
N PHE A 163 10.42 -30.05 15.35
CA PHE A 163 9.42 -29.59 16.32
C PHE A 163 9.35 -28.07 16.42
N HIS A 164 8.16 -27.54 16.17
CA HIS A 164 7.75 -26.17 16.41
C HIS A 164 6.20 -26.12 16.50
N GLU A 165 5.63 -24.95 16.70
CA GLU A 165 4.19 -24.81 16.98
C GLU A 165 3.30 -25.36 15.84
N LEU A 166 3.58 -24.99 14.59
CA LEU A 166 2.83 -25.50 13.43
C LEU A 166 2.98 -27.02 13.25
N ALA A 167 4.15 -27.60 13.50
CA ALA A 167 4.34 -29.05 13.47
C ALA A 167 3.44 -29.77 14.50
N TYR A 168 3.38 -29.21 15.72
CA TYR A 168 2.55 -29.74 16.80
C TYR A 168 1.06 -29.72 16.47
N TYR A 169 0.55 -28.61 15.92
CA TYR A 169 -0.86 -28.52 15.51
C TYR A 169 -1.19 -29.37 14.29
N MET A 170 -0.28 -29.51 13.32
CA MET A 170 -0.44 -30.44 12.20
C MET A 170 -0.55 -31.89 12.68
N ALA A 171 0.31 -32.32 13.62
CA ALA A 171 0.25 -33.65 14.20
C ALA A 171 -1.10 -33.92 14.88
N LYS A 172 -1.62 -32.93 15.62
CA LYS A 172 -2.94 -33.01 16.27
C LYS A 172 -4.08 -33.10 15.28
N TYR A 173 -4.08 -32.25 14.25
CA TYR A 173 -5.10 -32.26 13.20
C TYR A 173 -5.18 -33.64 12.52
N LEU A 174 -4.03 -34.17 12.09
CA LEU A 174 -3.93 -35.48 11.46
C LEU A 174 -4.40 -36.62 12.39
N ALA A 175 -3.95 -36.61 13.66
CA ALA A 175 -4.37 -37.59 14.65
C ALA A 175 -5.89 -37.52 14.92
N GLY A 176 -6.47 -36.32 14.94
CA GLY A 176 -7.91 -36.09 15.06
C GLY A 176 -8.74 -36.67 13.90
N LEU A 177 -8.15 -36.72 12.69
CA LEU A 177 -8.72 -37.41 11.53
C LEU A 177 -8.50 -38.94 11.55
N GLY A 178 -7.82 -39.45 12.58
CA GLY A 178 -7.43 -40.84 12.72
C GLY A 178 -6.30 -41.28 11.79
N VAL A 179 -5.55 -40.35 11.20
CA VAL A 179 -4.35 -40.67 10.40
C VAL A 179 -3.24 -41.13 11.35
N ALA A 180 -2.49 -42.17 10.98
CA ALA A 180 -1.35 -42.62 11.77
C ALA A 180 -0.23 -41.57 11.69
N VAL A 181 0.19 -41.03 12.83
CA VAL A 181 1.21 -39.99 12.91
C VAL A 181 2.42 -40.48 13.68
N ASN A 182 3.59 -40.45 13.05
CA ASN A 182 4.89 -40.62 13.68
C ASN A 182 5.54 -39.24 13.85
N VAL A 183 6.25 -39.04 14.96
CA VAL A 183 6.99 -37.81 15.22
C VAL A 183 8.45 -38.11 15.55
N GLU A 184 9.36 -37.29 15.04
CA GLU A 184 10.80 -37.42 15.25
C GLU A 184 11.40 -36.08 15.68
N GLY A 185 12.14 -36.08 16.79
CA GLY A 185 12.79 -34.91 17.38
C GLY A 185 12.74 -34.97 18.90
N GLU A 186 13.79 -34.48 19.56
CA GLU A 186 13.96 -34.64 21.01
C GLU A 186 12.88 -33.91 21.82
N LEU A 187 12.38 -32.78 21.29
CA LEU A 187 11.39 -31.94 21.95
C LEU A 187 9.99 -32.56 22.04
N TRP A 188 9.65 -33.53 21.19
CA TRP A 188 8.35 -34.20 21.24
C TRP A 188 8.10 -34.93 22.57
N ASN A 189 9.18 -35.36 23.25
CA ASN A 189 9.10 -36.06 24.54
C ASN A 189 8.49 -35.19 25.65
N GLU A 190 8.57 -33.86 25.54
CA GLU A 190 7.98 -32.94 26.52
C GLU A 190 6.46 -32.77 26.35
N PHE A 191 5.90 -33.25 25.23
CA PHE A 191 4.49 -33.09 24.85
C PHE A 191 3.69 -34.40 24.88
N GLY A 192 4.15 -35.36 25.68
CA GLY A 192 3.48 -36.64 25.90
C GLY A 192 3.94 -37.76 24.97
N PHE A 193 3.25 -38.88 25.05
CA PHE A 193 3.58 -40.09 24.28
C PHE A 193 2.88 -40.07 22.92
N TRP A 194 3.66 -40.30 21.87
CA TRP A 194 3.18 -40.49 20.51
C TRP A 194 3.37 -41.95 20.10
N GLU A 195 2.31 -42.59 19.61
CA GLU A 195 2.37 -43.98 19.17
C GLU A 195 3.30 -44.13 17.95
N LYS A 196 4.20 -45.10 18.00
CA LYS A 196 5.02 -45.48 16.84
C LYS A 196 4.28 -46.48 15.99
N ASN A 197 3.99 -46.07 14.76
CA ASN A 197 3.30 -46.87 13.76
C ASN A 197 4.31 -47.33 12.69
N GLU A 198 4.42 -48.65 12.49
CA GLU A 198 5.21 -49.18 11.37
C GLU A 198 4.42 -49.03 10.07
N MET A 199 5.00 -48.33 9.10
CA MET A 199 4.38 -48.10 7.79
C MET A 199 5.43 -48.16 6.67
N PRO A 200 5.08 -48.68 5.48
CA PRO A 200 5.98 -48.67 4.35
C PRO A 200 6.32 -47.24 3.93
N ALA A 201 7.61 -46.95 3.66
CA ALA A 201 8.06 -45.60 3.30
C ALA A 201 7.29 -44.98 2.12
N HIS A 202 6.91 -45.78 1.10
CA HIS A 202 6.15 -45.29 -0.05
C HIS A 202 4.66 -44.97 0.24
N LYS A 203 4.18 -45.31 1.43
CA LYS A 203 2.84 -44.96 1.94
C LYS A 203 2.91 -44.02 3.13
N ASN A 204 4.10 -43.51 3.45
CA ASN A 204 4.33 -42.55 4.51
C ASN A 204 4.54 -41.17 3.89
N TYR A 205 3.74 -40.19 4.29
CA TYR A 205 3.97 -38.80 3.90
C TYR A 205 4.99 -38.18 4.86
N GLU A 206 6.06 -37.59 4.34
CA GLU A 206 7.11 -37.01 5.18
C GLU A 206 7.02 -35.48 5.22
N ILE A 207 6.89 -34.92 6.43
CA ILE A 207 6.96 -33.48 6.68
C ILE A 207 8.28 -33.19 7.39
N TRP A 208 9.16 -32.46 6.72
CA TRP A 208 10.40 -31.95 7.30
C TRP A 208 10.13 -30.58 7.89
N ALA A 209 9.53 -30.55 9.08
CA ALA A 209 8.99 -29.36 9.71
C ALA A 209 10.03 -28.23 9.87
N GLU A 210 11.27 -28.62 10.07
CA GLU A 210 12.42 -27.74 10.22
C GLU A 210 13.25 -27.62 8.93
N GLY A 211 12.72 -28.06 7.80
CA GLY A 211 13.37 -28.03 6.50
C GLY A 211 14.51 -29.03 6.30
N VAL A 212 14.99 -29.08 5.06
CA VAL A 212 16.07 -29.99 4.63
C VAL A 212 17.37 -29.26 4.25
N TRP A 213 17.43 -27.95 4.49
CA TRP A 213 18.63 -27.14 4.19
C TRP A 213 19.73 -27.33 5.23
N GLN A 214 20.96 -26.97 4.85
CA GLN A 214 22.08 -26.95 5.78
C GLN A 214 21.89 -25.80 6.77
N ARG A 215 21.81 -26.15 8.06
CA ARG A 215 21.62 -25.18 9.14
C ARG A 215 22.86 -24.30 9.33
N SER A 216 22.59 -23.03 9.59
CA SER A 216 23.56 -22.03 9.98
C SER A 216 23.49 -21.80 11.49
N SER A 217 24.63 -21.54 12.14
CA SER A 217 24.66 -21.00 13.51
C SER A 217 24.26 -19.52 13.54
N ASP A 218 24.18 -18.87 12.38
CA ASP A 218 23.71 -17.49 12.25
C ASP A 218 22.19 -17.46 12.13
N LEU A 219 21.54 -17.05 13.22
CA LEU A 219 20.09 -16.89 13.30
C LEU A 219 19.56 -15.95 12.21
N GLN A 220 20.32 -14.94 11.78
CA GLN A 220 19.85 -14.00 10.77
C GLN A 220 19.62 -14.70 9.43
N HIS A 221 20.51 -15.61 9.06
CA HIS A 221 20.34 -16.44 7.86
C HIS A 221 19.20 -17.45 8.00
N GLU A 222 18.98 -18.00 9.20
CA GLU A 222 17.84 -18.89 9.47
C GLU A 222 16.51 -18.15 9.40
N ARG A 223 16.45 -16.88 9.85
CA ARG A 223 15.24 -16.04 9.81
C ARG A 223 14.76 -15.67 8.41
N LEU A 224 15.64 -15.73 7.41
CA LEU A 224 15.23 -15.52 6.01
C LEU A 224 14.39 -16.70 5.47
N ARG A 225 14.42 -17.87 6.15
CA ARG A 225 13.65 -19.06 5.78
C ARG A 225 12.46 -19.24 6.70
N SER A 226 11.27 -19.17 6.12
CA SER A 226 10.09 -19.69 6.81
C SER A 226 10.04 -21.21 6.72
N VAL A 227 9.39 -21.82 7.71
CA VAL A 227 8.96 -23.22 7.65
C VAL A 227 7.58 -23.40 7.04
N SER A 228 6.84 -22.31 6.82
CA SER A 228 5.53 -22.33 6.14
C SER A 228 5.54 -23.15 4.83
N PRO A 229 6.56 -23.04 3.94
CA PRO A 229 6.67 -23.90 2.75
C PRO A 229 6.73 -25.42 3.00
N GLU A 230 7.16 -25.85 4.18
CA GLU A 230 7.24 -27.28 4.55
C GLU A 230 5.86 -27.90 4.82
N PHE A 231 4.84 -27.04 4.98
CA PHE A 231 3.46 -27.39 5.25
C PHE A 231 2.54 -27.07 4.07
N GLU A 232 3.06 -27.03 2.84
CA GLU A 232 2.29 -26.75 1.61
C GLU A 232 1.06 -27.66 1.44
N CYS A 233 1.08 -28.88 1.98
CA CYS A 233 -0.11 -29.75 2.01
C CYS A 233 -1.32 -29.14 2.75
N VAL A 234 -1.10 -28.27 3.75
CA VAL A 234 -2.16 -27.52 4.44
C VAL A 234 -2.78 -26.51 3.49
N ASP A 235 -1.97 -25.79 2.72
CA ASP A 235 -2.44 -24.86 1.69
C ASP A 235 -3.30 -25.59 0.67
N GLU A 236 -2.83 -26.73 0.16
CA GLU A 236 -3.54 -27.51 -0.85
C GLU A 236 -4.91 -27.99 -0.38
N ILE A 237 -5.01 -28.49 0.86
CA ILE A 237 -6.28 -28.89 1.47
C ILE A 237 -7.21 -27.68 1.60
N TYR A 238 -6.68 -26.56 2.08
CA TYR A 238 -7.48 -25.36 2.31
C TYR A 238 -7.96 -24.73 0.98
N GLU A 239 -7.10 -24.66 -0.03
CA GLU A 239 -7.41 -24.22 -1.39
C GLU A 239 -8.45 -25.11 -2.08
N ALA A 240 -8.36 -26.43 -1.89
CA ALA A 240 -9.38 -27.36 -2.38
C ALA A 240 -10.74 -27.11 -1.73
N ASN A 241 -10.77 -26.73 -0.45
CA ASN A 241 -12.00 -26.34 0.25
C ASN A 241 -12.57 -25.00 -0.22
N ILE A 242 -11.72 -24.01 -0.52
CA ILE A 242 -12.17 -22.76 -1.16
C ILE A 242 -12.80 -23.06 -2.52
N LYS A 243 -12.13 -23.85 -3.37
CA LYS A 243 -12.65 -24.25 -4.68
C LYS A 243 -13.96 -25.04 -4.60
N ALA A 244 -14.12 -25.84 -3.55
CA ALA A 244 -15.35 -26.59 -3.30
C ALA A 244 -16.48 -25.72 -2.70
N GLY A 245 -16.23 -24.44 -2.39
CA GLY A 245 -17.18 -23.54 -1.75
C GLY A 245 -17.49 -23.89 -0.29
N LYS A 246 -16.65 -24.72 0.33
CA LYS A 246 -16.79 -25.16 1.74
C LYS A 246 -16.20 -24.16 2.71
N ILE A 247 -15.18 -23.44 2.26
CA ILE A 247 -14.59 -22.30 2.95
C ILE A 247 -14.77 -21.08 2.05
N THR A 248 -15.35 -20.02 2.59
CA THR A 248 -15.62 -18.78 1.86
C THR A 248 -14.95 -17.59 2.53
N ASP A 249 -14.78 -16.51 1.77
CA ASP A 249 -14.24 -15.25 2.28
C ASP A 249 -15.20 -14.63 3.31
N ALA A 250 -16.49 -14.54 3.01
CA ALA A 250 -17.51 -14.03 3.91
C ALA A 250 -18.35 -15.14 4.56
N GLU A 251 -18.73 -14.94 5.83
CA GLU A 251 -19.74 -15.74 6.53
C GLU A 251 -21.13 -15.12 6.29
N GLY A 252 -21.65 -15.30 5.08
CA GLY A 252 -22.94 -14.73 4.63
C GLY A 252 -22.80 -13.36 3.95
N GLU A 253 -23.93 -12.69 3.78
CA GLU A 253 -24.03 -11.40 3.06
C GLU A 253 -23.83 -10.18 3.98
N ALA A 254 -23.69 -8.98 3.40
CA ALA A 254 -23.52 -7.72 4.14
C ALA A 254 -24.57 -7.49 5.25
N ASP A 255 -25.83 -7.85 5.02
CA ASP A 255 -26.89 -7.71 6.04
C ASP A 255 -26.61 -8.59 7.27
N ALA A 256 -26.05 -9.79 7.08
CA ALA A 256 -25.69 -10.69 8.18
C ALA A 256 -24.56 -10.08 9.03
N LEU A 257 -23.55 -9.50 8.38
CA LEU A 257 -22.48 -8.77 9.06
C LEU A 257 -23.05 -7.63 9.91
N PHE A 258 -23.91 -6.77 9.35
CA PHE A 258 -24.48 -5.65 10.11
C PHE A 258 -25.32 -6.12 11.30
N GLN A 259 -26.05 -7.22 11.19
CA GLN A 259 -26.77 -7.79 12.34
C GLN A 259 -25.82 -8.33 13.41
N LYS A 260 -24.71 -8.96 13.01
CA LYS A 260 -23.66 -9.42 13.92
C LYS A 260 -23.04 -8.24 14.67
N LEU A 261 -22.68 -7.17 13.96
CA LEU A 261 -22.06 -5.97 14.52
C LEU A 261 -22.99 -5.18 15.45
N LYS A 262 -24.30 -5.13 15.20
CA LYS A 262 -25.27 -4.46 16.11
C LYS A 262 -25.25 -5.01 17.54
N ASN A 263 -24.85 -6.27 17.72
CA ASN A 263 -24.76 -6.91 19.01
C ASN A 263 -23.39 -6.76 19.69
N LYS A 264 -22.41 -6.16 19.00
CA LYS A 264 -21.06 -5.94 19.50
C LYS A 264 -20.94 -4.51 20.04
N LYS A 265 -20.19 -4.35 21.13
CA LYS A 265 -20.00 -3.05 21.79
C LYS A 265 -18.65 -2.42 21.48
N GLU A 266 -17.62 -3.23 21.25
CA GLU A 266 -16.22 -2.80 21.13
C GLU A 266 -15.74 -2.88 19.67
N ILE A 267 -16.39 -2.12 18.78
CA ILE A 267 -16.05 -2.12 17.35
C ILE A 267 -14.94 -1.11 17.09
N ILE A 268 -13.88 -1.56 16.40
CA ILE A 268 -12.69 -0.79 16.02
C ILE A 268 -12.57 -0.80 14.50
N ILE A 269 -12.37 0.36 13.88
CA ILE A 269 -12.02 0.47 12.45
C ILE A 269 -10.50 0.60 12.32
N ILE A 270 -9.91 -0.17 11.41
CA ILE A 270 -8.49 -0.09 11.09
C ILE A 270 -8.25 1.07 10.11
N GLY A 271 -7.37 2.00 10.49
CA GLY A 271 -6.99 3.17 9.71
C GLY A 271 -7.74 4.44 10.10
N THR A 272 -7.20 5.58 9.66
CA THR A 272 -7.79 6.93 9.83
C THR A 272 -8.05 7.65 8.50
N ASP A 273 -7.70 7.00 7.39
CA ASP A 273 -7.82 7.55 6.05
C ASP A 273 -9.28 7.67 5.58
N ALA A 274 -9.45 8.12 4.33
CA ALA A 274 -10.76 8.35 3.76
C ALA A 274 -11.58 7.06 3.54
N GLU A 275 -10.97 5.89 3.35
CA GLU A 275 -11.71 4.61 3.22
C GLU A 275 -12.20 4.12 4.60
N SER A 276 -11.38 4.32 5.63
CA SER A 276 -11.72 4.08 7.04
C SER A 276 -12.89 4.97 7.50
N GLN A 277 -12.88 6.23 7.10
CA GLN A 277 -13.96 7.18 7.41
C GLN A 277 -15.25 6.89 6.62
N ASP A 278 -15.15 6.42 5.38
CA ASP A 278 -16.31 5.92 4.63
C ASP A 278 -16.93 4.69 5.31
N THR A 279 -16.09 3.81 5.86
CA THR A 279 -16.55 2.66 6.65
C THR A 279 -17.31 3.11 7.90
N TYR A 280 -16.79 4.10 8.63
CA TYR A 280 -17.51 4.66 9.79
C TYR A 280 -18.87 5.25 9.38
N ASN A 281 -18.90 5.99 8.28
CA ASN A 281 -20.15 6.55 7.74
C ASN A 281 -21.17 5.47 7.35
N LEU A 282 -20.71 4.35 6.77
CA LEU A 282 -21.54 3.21 6.42
C LEU A 282 -22.10 2.49 7.66
N LEU A 283 -21.29 2.34 8.72
CA LEU A 283 -21.76 1.79 9.99
C LEU A 283 -22.82 2.69 10.63
N LEU A 284 -22.60 4.01 10.64
CA LEU A 284 -23.58 4.98 11.15
C LEU A 284 -24.90 4.93 10.39
N LYS A 285 -24.87 4.81 9.05
CA LYS A 285 -26.06 4.60 8.21
C LYS A 285 -26.90 3.40 8.68
N ASN A 286 -26.23 2.36 9.15
CA ASN A 286 -26.83 1.13 9.69
C ASN A 286 -27.07 1.16 11.20
N ARG A 287 -26.93 2.33 11.84
CA ARG A 287 -27.10 2.56 13.28
C ARG A 287 -26.12 1.77 14.14
N ILE A 288 -24.91 1.57 13.63
CA ILE A 288 -23.80 0.94 14.33
C ILE A 288 -22.79 2.04 14.62
N ASP A 289 -22.34 2.13 15.86
CA ASP A 289 -21.34 3.09 16.30
C ASP A 289 -20.07 2.34 16.72
N ILE A 290 -18.93 3.02 16.66
CA ILE A 290 -17.62 2.46 16.98
C ILE A 290 -17.07 3.01 18.30
N CYS A 291 -16.10 2.31 18.88
CA CYS A 291 -15.37 2.78 20.05
C CYS A 291 -14.17 3.65 19.67
N ALA A 292 -13.39 3.22 18.67
CA ALA A 292 -12.16 3.90 18.28
C ALA A 292 -11.77 3.57 16.82
N PHE A 293 -10.87 4.38 16.29
CA PHE A 293 -10.06 4.06 15.12
C PHE A 293 -8.69 3.54 15.57
N LEU A 294 -8.13 2.60 14.83
CA LEU A 294 -6.77 2.09 15.04
C LEU A 294 -5.81 2.81 14.08
N GLU A 295 -4.74 3.38 14.62
CA GLU A 295 -3.61 3.91 13.85
C GLU A 295 -2.32 3.27 14.38
N GLU A 296 -1.54 2.64 13.49
CA GLU A 296 -0.34 1.90 13.90
C GLU A 296 0.73 2.81 14.52
N GLU A 297 0.84 4.06 14.03
CA GLU A 297 1.75 5.09 14.54
C GLU A 297 1.00 6.10 15.43
N SER A 298 0.57 5.69 16.63
CA SER A 298 0.05 6.65 17.61
C SER A 298 1.23 7.37 18.28
N GLY A 299 1.58 8.57 17.81
CA GLY A 299 2.69 9.39 18.30
C GLY A 299 2.57 9.93 19.74
N GLY A 300 1.89 9.20 20.64
CA GLY A 300 1.70 9.53 22.05
C GLY A 300 0.77 10.72 22.33
N GLU A 301 0.16 11.31 21.30
CA GLU A 301 -0.78 12.43 21.43
C GLU A 301 -2.24 11.95 21.29
N GLU A 302 -3.15 12.51 22.09
CA GLU A 302 -4.58 12.17 22.06
C GLU A 302 -5.24 12.70 20.78
N ARG A 303 -5.24 11.92 19.69
CA ARG A 303 -5.96 12.23 18.43
C ARG A 303 -7.39 11.68 18.48
N ARG A 304 -8.33 12.41 17.89
CA ARG A 304 -9.74 12.02 17.74
C ARG A 304 -10.25 12.24 16.32
N LEU A 305 -11.29 11.48 15.97
CA LEU A 305 -11.98 11.57 14.69
C LEU A 305 -13.48 11.41 14.92
N PHE A 306 -14.26 12.47 14.68
CA PHE A 306 -15.70 12.52 14.96
C PHE A 306 -16.05 12.19 16.42
N GLY A 307 -15.24 12.67 17.36
CA GLY A 307 -15.36 12.39 18.80
C GLY A 307 -14.77 11.06 19.25
N LYS A 308 -14.44 10.16 18.32
CA LYS A 308 -13.87 8.83 18.61
C LYS A 308 -12.37 8.91 18.82
N LEU A 309 -11.85 8.13 19.75
CA LEU A 309 -10.40 8.06 19.98
C LEU A 309 -9.71 7.42 18.78
N VAL A 310 -8.53 7.92 18.43
CA VAL A 310 -7.57 7.23 17.58
C VAL A 310 -6.52 6.64 18.51
N LEU A 311 -6.40 5.32 18.50
CA LEU A 311 -5.59 4.58 19.46
C LEU A 311 -4.58 3.69 18.74
N GLY A 312 -3.42 3.48 19.37
CA GLY A 312 -2.49 2.44 18.97
C GLY A 312 -3.02 1.05 19.32
N LYS A 313 -2.49 0.03 18.66
CA LYS A 313 -2.92 -1.38 18.84
C LYS A 313 -2.81 -1.85 20.30
N MET A 314 -1.72 -1.49 20.98
CA MET A 314 -1.51 -1.80 22.40
C MET A 314 -2.61 -1.23 23.29
N GLU A 315 -2.93 0.05 23.10
CA GLU A 315 -3.98 0.70 23.89
C GLU A 315 -5.35 0.10 23.64
N ILE A 316 -5.63 -0.37 22.42
CA ILE A 316 -6.87 -1.09 22.12
C ILE A 316 -6.92 -2.42 22.87
N ALA A 317 -5.85 -3.22 22.82
CA ALA A 317 -5.78 -4.49 23.52
C ALA A 317 -5.93 -4.34 25.04
N ASP A 318 -5.36 -3.28 25.62
CA ASP A 318 -5.47 -2.99 27.06
C ASP A 318 -6.87 -2.49 27.48
N ARG A 319 -7.56 -1.76 26.60
CA ARG A 319 -8.86 -1.12 26.90
C ARG A 319 -10.06 -1.97 26.52
N PHE A 320 -9.95 -2.83 25.51
CA PHE A 320 -11.06 -3.53 24.87
C PHE A 320 -10.79 -5.03 24.78
N GLY A 321 -11.29 -5.79 25.75
CA GLY A 321 -11.10 -7.25 25.80
C GLY A 321 -11.92 -8.02 24.76
N ASP A 322 -13.02 -7.44 24.28
CA ASP A 322 -13.95 -8.02 23.30
C ASP A 322 -13.90 -7.27 21.95
N ALA A 323 -12.75 -6.66 21.65
CA ALA A 323 -12.55 -5.86 20.43
C ALA A 323 -12.93 -6.64 19.15
N VAL A 324 -13.64 -5.97 18.25
CA VAL A 324 -13.98 -6.42 16.91
C VAL A 324 -13.39 -5.45 15.90
N PHE A 325 -12.50 -5.94 15.04
CA PHE A 325 -11.80 -5.14 14.05
C PHE A 325 -12.48 -5.20 12.68
N ILE A 326 -12.60 -4.05 12.05
CA ILE A 326 -13.06 -3.88 10.67
C ILE A 326 -11.91 -3.32 9.84
N GLU A 327 -11.41 -4.13 8.91
CA GLU A 327 -10.44 -3.74 7.88
C GLU A 327 -11.21 -3.43 6.59
N CYS A 328 -10.86 -2.37 5.87
CA CYS A 328 -11.65 -1.86 4.76
C CYS A 328 -10.91 -1.71 3.41
N HIS A 329 -9.64 -2.10 3.34
CA HIS A 329 -8.81 -1.97 2.16
C HIS A 329 -8.70 -3.26 1.36
N PHE A 330 -8.67 -4.40 2.05
CA PHE A 330 -8.38 -5.71 1.47
C PHE A 330 -9.63 -6.57 1.33
N GLN A 331 -9.49 -7.59 0.48
CA GLN A 331 -10.48 -8.62 0.20
C GLN A 331 -9.79 -9.99 0.10
N TYR A 332 -10.60 -11.03 0.02
CA TYR A 332 -10.23 -12.44 0.03
C TYR A 332 -9.62 -12.89 1.37
N SER A 333 -10.35 -12.69 2.47
CA SER A 333 -9.86 -13.05 3.81
C SER A 333 -9.53 -14.54 3.97
N ALA A 334 -10.18 -15.45 3.23
CA ALA A 334 -9.85 -16.88 3.33
C ALA A 334 -8.39 -17.15 2.92
N TRP A 335 -7.85 -16.32 2.02
CA TRP A 335 -6.46 -16.37 1.57
C TRP A 335 -5.46 -15.69 2.52
N GLY A 336 -5.92 -15.12 3.63
CA GLY A 336 -5.05 -14.50 4.64
C GLY A 336 -4.65 -13.04 4.34
N PHE A 337 -5.19 -12.43 3.27
CA PHE A 337 -4.87 -11.04 2.94
C PHE A 337 -5.43 -10.05 3.97
N GLY A 338 -4.90 -8.81 3.96
CA GLY A 338 -5.32 -7.76 4.88
C GLY A 338 -4.87 -7.94 6.33
N GLY A 339 -3.90 -8.83 6.60
CA GLY A 339 -3.44 -9.11 7.96
C GLY A 339 -4.31 -10.13 8.71
N VAL A 340 -5.21 -10.83 8.01
CA VAL A 340 -6.09 -11.84 8.61
C VAL A 340 -5.30 -12.89 9.38
N ASP A 341 -4.26 -13.49 8.78
CA ASP A 341 -3.45 -14.53 9.43
C ASP A 341 -2.85 -14.03 10.76
N HIS A 342 -2.48 -12.75 10.80
CA HIS A 342 -1.89 -12.08 11.94
C HIS A 342 -2.87 -11.89 13.10
N TYR A 343 -3.98 -11.20 12.83
CA TYR A 343 -5.01 -10.93 13.85
C TYR A 343 -5.68 -12.20 14.36
N ASP A 344 -5.81 -13.19 13.48
CA ASP A 344 -6.34 -14.49 13.83
C ASP A 344 -5.45 -15.24 14.84
N TYR A 345 -4.12 -15.17 14.65
CA TYR A 345 -3.14 -15.75 15.56
C TYR A 345 -3.16 -15.07 16.95
N GLU A 346 -3.41 -13.76 17.00
CA GLU A 346 -3.67 -12.98 18.23
C GLU A 346 -5.02 -13.30 18.89
N GLY A 347 -5.85 -14.13 18.25
CA GLY A 347 -7.14 -14.57 18.76
C GLY A 347 -8.34 -13.75 18.27
N TYR A 348 -8.13 -12.75 17.40
CA TYR A 348 -9.20 -12.05 16.70
C TYR A 348 -9.57 -12.82 15.43
N ARG A 349 -10.33 -13.91 15.62
CA ARG A 349 -10.65 -14.85 14.55
C ARG A 349 -11.35 -14.20 13.36
N ARG A 350 -10.94 -14.63 12.15
CA ARG A 350 -11.57 -14.27 10.87
C ARG A 350 -13.08 -14.52 10.91
N ASN A 351 -13.86 -13.59 10.40
CA ASN A 351 -15.32 -13.62 10.38
C ASN A 351 -16.01 -13.69 11.76
N ASP A 352 -15.31 -13.51 12.89
CA ASP A 352 -15.92 -13.42 14.22
C ASP A 352 -15.55 -12.14 14.96
N ARG A 353 -14.24 -11.88 15.11
CA ARG A 353 -13.68 -10.67 15.73
C ARG A 353 -12.81 -9.85 14.78
N TYR A 354 -12.54 -10.36 13.58
CA TYR A 354 -11.82 -9.65 12.53
C TYR A 354 -12.54 -9.82 11.19
N PHE A 355 -12.91 -8.71 10.56
CA PHE A 355 -13.67 -8.70 9.31
C PHE A 355 -12.99 -7.85 8.25
N LEU A 356 -12.77 -8.42 7.07
CA LEU A 356 -12.51 -7.63 5.86
C LEU A 356 -13.84 -7.19 5.28
N LEU A 357 -14.16 -5.90 5.35
CA LEU A 357 -15.46 -5.38 4.92
C LEU A 357 -15.74 -5.64 3.43
N ARG A 358 -14.70 -5.65 2.60
CA ARG A 358 -14.83 -5.84 1.14
C ARG A 358 -15.20 -7.26 0.74
N ASP A 359 -15.03 -8.25 1.63
CA ASP A 359 -15.52 -9.61 1.40
C ASP A 359 -17.05 -9.66 1.42
N TYR A 360 -17.69 -8.72 2.13
CA TYR A 360 -19.14 -8.66 2.30
C TYR A 360 -19.80 -7.69 1.33
N MET A 361 -19.10 -6.61 0.91
CA MET A 361 -19.68 -5.60 0.02
C MET A 361 -18.67 -4.67 -0.64
N GLY A 362 -19.05 -4.14 -1.80
CA GLY A 362 -18.36 -3.02 -2.42
C GLY A 362 -18.56 -1.71 -1.64
N MET A 363 -17.49 -0.92 -1.50
CA MET A 363 -17.55 0.38 -0.82
C MET A 363 -18.19 1.44 -1.73
N THR A 364 -19.37 1.93 -1.35
CA THR A 364 -20.00 3.11 -1.96
C THR A 364 -19.69 4.34 -1.11
N GLY A 365 -18.86 5.24 -1.62
CA GLY A 365 -18.52 6.49 -0.93
C GLY A 365 -19.70 7.45 -0.87
N ASP A 366 -20.45 7.44 0.23
CA ASP A 366 -21.53 8.40 0.52
C ASP A 366 -20.97 9.77 1.02
N ASN A 367 -19.69 10.06 0.78
CA ASN A 367 -19.00 11.31 1.12
C ASN A 367 -19.19 11.73 2.59
N ILE A 368 -19.09 10.76 3.52
CA ILE A 368 -19.28 10.93 4.98
C ILE A 368 -20.58 11.64 5.42
N ARG A 369 -21.64 11.63 4.60
CA ARG A 369 -22.90 12.35 4.86
C ARG A 369 -23.56 12.01 6.19
N HIS A 370 -23.58 10.75 6.59
CA HIS A 370 -24.18 10.29 7.85
C HIS A 370 -23.35 10.70 9.06
N ALA A 371 -22.01 10.73 8.93
CA ALA A 371 -21.13 11.24 9.98
C ALA A 371 -21.29 12.77 10.20
N LEU A 372 -21.66 13.51 9.15
CA LEU A 372 -21.86 14.95 9.18
C LEU A 372 -23.30 15.40 9.45
N GLN A 373 -24.27 14.47 9.47
CA GLN A 373 -25.68 14.78 9.53
C GLN A 373 -26.04 15.53 10.83
N GLY A 374 -26.62 16.73 10.69
CA GLY A 374 -27.03 17.56 11.85
C GLY A 374 -25.87 18.22 12.61
N LYS A 375 -24.64 18.17 12.09
CA LYS A 375 -23.44 18.74 12.74
C LYS A 375 -23.09 20.12 12.21
N ASN A 376 -22.60 20.97 13.11
CA ASN A 376 -21.96 22.25 12.79
C ASN A 376 -20.53 21.98 12.31
N ILE A 377 -20.17 22.46 11.10
CA ILE A 377 -18.88 22.15 10.47
C ILE A 377 -18.01 23.40 10.33
N LEU A 378 -16.81 23.35 10.91
CA LEU A 378 -15.80 24.38 10.73
C LEU A 378 -14.75 23.92 9.72
N PHE A 379 -14.69 24.59 8.58
CA PHE A 379 -13.67 24.33 7.57
C PHE A 379 -12.38 25.11 7.88
N ILE A 380 -11.25 24.42 7.75
CA ILE A 380 -9.91 25.01 7.79
C ILE A 380 -9.11 24.50 6.59
N GLY A 381 -8.14 25.27 6.11
CA GLY A 381 -7.33 24.85 4.96
C GLY A 381 -7.31 25.87 3.83
N ASP A 382 -7.20 25.36 2.61
CA ASP A 382 -7.26 26.17 1.39
C ASP A 382 -8.69 26.71 1.20
N VAL A 383 -8.85 28.02 1.23
CA VAL A 383 -10.16 28.68 1.19
C VAL A 383 -10.98 28.34 -0.05
N ASP A 384 -10.30 28.12 -1.19
CA ASP A 384 -10.95 27.84 -2.45
C ASP A 384 -11.50 26.39 -2.45
N LEU A 385 -10.74 25.44 -1.89
CA LEU A 385 -11.20 24.06 -1.68
C LEU A 385 -12.28 23.96 -0.60
N CYS A 386 -12.12 24.63 0.55
CA CYS A 386 -13.13 24.67 1.60
C CYS A 386 -14.47 25.15 1.04
N SER A 387 -14.45 26.20 0.22
CA SER A 387 -15.65 26.72 -0.43
C SER A 387 -16.27 25.74 -1.42
N ARG A 388 -15.48 24.90 -2.10
CA ARG A 388 -16.00 23.83 -2.95
C ARG A 388 -16.75 22.77 -2.13
N VAL A 389 -16.16 22.31 -1.03
CA VAL A 389 -16.79 21.34 -0.12
C VAL A 389 -18.04 21.93 0.54
N TRP A 390 -17.99 23.21 0.90
CA TRP A 390 -19.16 23.92 1.42
C TRP A 390 -20.31 23.98 0.40
N LYS A 391 -20.05 24.28 -0.88
CA LYS A 391 -21.08 24.22 -1.93
C LYS A 391 -21.67 22.83 -2.08
N TRP A 392 -20.84 21.79 -2.11
CA TRP A 392 -21.30 20.41 -2.12
C TRP A 392 -22.28 20.16 -0.96
N ARG A 393 -21.91 20.55 0.26
CA ARG A 393 -22.75 20.41 1.45
C ARG A 393 -24.10 21.12 1.30
N GLU A 394 -24.10 22.39 0.87
CA GLU A 394 -25.33 23.19 0.74
C GLU A 394 -26.33 22.58 -0.27
N GLN A 395 -25.85 21.80 -1.26
CA GLN A 395 -26.72 21.14 -2.25
C GLN A 395 -27.53 19.97 -1.68
N TYR A 396 -27.11 19.41 -0.54
CA TYR A 396 -27.77 18.27 0.10
C TYR A 396 -28.43 18.76 1.39
N GLU A 397 -29.67 19.27 1.27
CA GLU A 397 -30.54 19.77 2.35
C GLU A 397 -30.94 18.68 3.39
N ALA A 398 -29.99 17.99 4.01
CA ALA A 398 -30.22 17.00 5.05
C ALA A 398 -29.61 17.44 6.39
N GLY A 399 -30.39 18.21 7.18
CA GLY A 399 -30.14 18.44 8.61
C GLY A 399 -29.11 19.54 8.91
N THR A 400 -29.60 20.79 8.87
CA THR A 400 -28.85 22.06 8.87
C THR A 400 -28.14 22.38 10.18
N GLY A 401 -26.93 21.86 10.37
CA GLY A 401 -25.94 22.55 11.24
C GLY A 401 -25.46 23.86 10.58
N LYS A 402 -24.82 24.75 11.32
CA LYS A 402 -24.10 25.89 10.72
C LYS A 402 -22.80 25.43 10.06
N ALA A 403 -22.31 26.18 9.09
CA ALA A 403 -20.98 25.97 8.53
C ALA A 403 -20.24 27.31 8.45
N GLY A 404 -18.92 27.26 8.65
CA GLY A 404 -18.07 28.44 8.57
C GLY A 404 -16.63 28.07 8.24
N TYR A 405 -15.82 29.09 7.97
CA TYR A 405 -14.41 28.94 7.64
C TYR A 405 -13.52 29.74 8.56
N TRP A 406 -12.48 29.09 9.08
CA TRP A 406 -11.46 29.73 9.88
C TRP A 406 -10.11 29.70 9.18
N ASP A 407 -9.58 30.88 8.87
CA ASP A 407 -8.20 31.04 8.41
C ASP A 407 -7.22 30.90 9.58
N ILE A 408 -7.02 29.65 9.99
CA ILE A 408 -6.15 29.27 11.12
C ILE A 408 -4.66 29.63 10.91
N LEU A 409 -4.24 29.85 9.66
CA LEU A 409 -2.87 30.28 9.34
C LEU A 409 -2.72 31.79 9.18
N GLU A 410 -3.83 32.54 9.17
CA GLU A 410 -3.86 34.00 8.98
C GLU A 410 -3.16 34.42 7.67
N GLU A 411 -3.28 33.61 6.62
CA GLU A 411 -2.61 33.83 5.32
C GLU A 411 -3.40 34.73 4.38
N ASN A 412 -4.71 34.90 4.62
CA ASN A 412 -5.58 35.73 3.82
C ASN A 412 -5.77 37.09 4.47
N GLU A 413 -5.73 38.16 3.66
CA GLU A 413 -6.00 39.51 4.17
C GLU A 413 -7.45 39.62 4.71
N PRO A 414 -7.67 40.36 5.82
CA PRO A 414 -9.02 40.62 6.34
C PRO A 414 -9.92 41.25 5.25
N GLY A 415 -10.97 40.54 4.85
CA GLY A 415 -11.90 40.96 3.77
C GLY A 415 -11.54 40.49 2.35
N ALA A 416 -10.41 39.80 2.15
CA ALA A 416 -10.06 39.16 0.89
C ALA A 416 -10.87 37.88 0.61
N ILE A 417 -11.49 37.30 1.66
CA ILE A 417 -12.40 36.17 1.55
C ILE A 417 -13.77 36.69 1.09
N LYS A 418 -13.87 37.13 -0.17
CA LYS A 418 -15.13 37.45 -0.83
C LYS A 418 -15.79 36.16 -1.33
N ARG A 419 -16.25 35.31 -0.41
CA ARG A 419 -17.00 34.09 -0.75
C ARG A 419 -18.31 34.05 0.03
N GLN A 420 -19.24 33.22 -0.43
CA GLN A 420 -20.55 33.04 0.21
C GLN A 420 -20.46 32.33 1.59
N MET A 421 -19.33 31.70 1.91
CA MET A 421 -19.10 30.98 3.16
C MET A 421 -18.76 31.95 4.32
N PRO A 422 -19.44 31.87 5.49
CA PRO A 422 -19.15 32.74 6.63
C PRO A 422 -17.73 32.55 7.19
N THR A 423 -17.03 33.64 7.48
CA THR A 423 -15.74 33.62 8.19
C THR A 423 -15.95 33.55 9.69
N VAL A 424 -15.15 32.73 10.37
CA VAL A 424 -15.22 32.42 11.79
C VAL A 424 -13.92 32.84 12.46
N VAL A 425 -14.03 33.46 13.64
CA VAL A 425 -12.87 33.80 14.47
C VAL A 425 -12.60 32.70 15.49
N LYS A 426 -11.37 32.68 16.04
CA LYS A 426 -10.92 31.64 16.97
C LYS A 426 -11.89 31.42 18.14
N GLU A 427 -12.45 32.48 18.69
CA GLU A 427 -13.33 32.46 19.87
C GLU A 427 -14.64 31.70 19.61
N GLU A 428 -15.07 31.64 18.35
CA GLU A 428 -16.31 30.98 17.91
C GLU A 428 -16.07 29.53 17.47
N ALA A 429 -14.81 29.09 17.37
CA ALA A 429 -14.46 27.75 16.90
C ALA A 429 -15.05 26.64 17.79
N GLY A 430 -15.20 26.90 19.10
CA GLY A 430 -15.79 25.96 20.05
C GLY A 430 -17.29 25.73 19.88
N GLU A 431 -17.96 26.48 19.01
CA GLU A 431 -19.39 26.30 18.72
C GLU A 431 -19.66 25.30 17.57
N TYR A 432 -18.62 24.67 17.04
CA TYR A 432 -18.68 23.72 15.94
C TYR A 432 -18.44 22.29 16.44
N ASP A 433 -19.16 21.33 15.86
CA ASP A 433 -19.08 19.92 16.27
C ASP A 433 -17.97 19.15 15.53
N VAL A 434 -17.65 19.57 14.30
CA VAL A 434 -16.67 18.89 13.44
C VAL A 434 -15.74 19.93 12.82
N ILE A 435 -14.44 19.69 12.93
CA ILE A 435 -13.42 20.49 12.25
C ILE A 435 -12.94 19.70 11.03
N ALA A 436 -13.08 20.28 9.84
CA ALA A 436 -12.73 19.67 8.58
C ALA A 436 -11.54 20.37 7.94
N LEU A 437 -10.39 19.68 7.88
CA LEU A 437 -9.20 20.13 7.17
C LEU A 437 -9.32 19.81 5.67
N VAL A 438 -9.31 20.85 4.84
CA VAL A 438 -9.37 20.76 3.38
C VAL A 438 -8.14 21.43 2.79
N ALA A 439 -7.09 20.67 2.55
CA ALA A 439 -5.82 21.16 2.05
C ALA A 439 -5.44 20.46 0.74
N VAL A 440 -4.73 21.17 -0.13
CA VAL A 440 -4.09 20.55 -1.30
C VAL A 440 -2.98 19.63 -0.83
N GLN A 441 -2.98 18.40 -1.33
CA GLN A 441 -1.89 17.46 -1.11
C GLN A 441 -1.17 17.25 -2.44
N TYR A 442 0.08 17.67 -2.58
CA TYR A 442 0.89 17.41 -3.78
C TYR A 442 1.54 16.02 -3.72
N ASP A 443 1.74 15.35 -4.86
CA ASP A 443 2.42 14.05 -4.92
C ASP A 443 3.90 14.27 -5.28
N GLY A 444 4.79 14.26 -4.29
CA GLY A 444 6.24 14.07 -4.41
C GLY A 444 7.01 14.87 -5.47
N ASP A 445 6.39 15.87 -6.10
CA ASP A 445 6.87 16.51 -7.32
C ASP A 445 7.99 17.49 -7.00
N ASP A 446 9.17 17.24 -7.56
CA ASP A 446 10.36 18.09 -7.43
C ASP A 446 10.17 19.51 -7.99
N ARG A 447 9.04 19.78 -8.67
CA ARG A 447 8.62 21.06 -9.25
C ARG A 447 7.69 21.87 -8.35
N VAL A 448 7.19 21.30 -7.26
CA VAL A 448 6.39 22.03 -6.26
C VAL A 448 7.35 22.70 -5.26
N ALA A 449 7.07 23.94 -4.90
CA ALA A 449 7.84 24.66 -3.89
C ALA A 449 7.81 23.91 -2.54
N ALA A 450 8.98 23.71 -1.91
CA ALA A 450 9.10 22.92 -0.68
C ALA A 450 8.17 23.41 0.46
N GLY A 451 8.03 24.73 0.62
CA GLY A 451 7.17 25.33 1.64
C GLY A 451 5.66 25.08 1.44
N VAL A 452 5.26 24.69 0.21
CA VAL A 452 3.89 24.31 -0.16
C VAL A 452 3.67 22.81 0.06
N ALA A 453 4.66 21.98 -0.25
CA ALA A 453 4.62 20.55 0.09
C ALA A 453 4.47 20.32 1.60
N GLU A 454 5.06 21.19 2.43
CA GLU A 454 4.95 21.13 3.90
C GLU A 454 3.67 21.78 4.47
N LYS A 455 2.80 22.36 3.63
CA LYS A 455 1.69 23.20 4.10
C LYS A 455 0.66 22.42 4.93
N TYR A 456 0.35 21.19 4.54
CA TYR A 456 -0.51 20.31 5.33
C TYR A 456 0.01 20.17 6.78
N GLY A 457 1.33 19.92 6.95
CA GLY A 457 1.96 19.83 8.26
C GLY A 457 1.90 21.13 9.08
N LYS A 458 1.85 22.30 8.43
CA LYS A 458 1.64 23.59 9.11
C LYS A 458 0.24 23.69 9.71
N TYR A 459 -0.80 23.25 8.99
CA TYR A 459 -2.16 23.17 9.55
C TYR A 459 -2.23 22.24 10.75
N ILE A 460 -1.65 21.04 10.66
CA ILE A 460 -1.59 20.10 11.78
C ILE A 460 -0.89 20.71 12.99
N LYS A 461 0.25 21.37 12.79
CA LYS A 461 0.98 22.05 13.87
C LYS A 461 0.13 23.15 14.54
N LYS A 462 -0.65 23.89 13.77
CA LYS A 462 -1.52 24.96 14.27
C LYS A 462 -2.75 24.43 15.02
N LEU A 463 -3.38 23.36 14.52
CA LEU A 463 -4.43 22.64 15.25
C LEU A 463 -3.95 22.24 16.65
N LYS A 464 -2.76 21.61 16.74
CA LYS A 464 -2.13 21.25 18.02
C LYS A 464 -1.88 22.44 18.94
N GLN A 465 -1.40 23.57 18.39
CA GLN A 465 -1.19 24.80 19.16
C GLN A 465 -2.48 25.35 19.78
N TYR A 466 -3.63 25.11 19.15
CA TYR A 466 -4.93 25.50 19.66
C TYR A 466 -5.60 24.39 20.51
N GLY A 467 -4.93 23.27 20.76
CA GLY A 467 -5.48 22.14 21.51
C GLY A 467 -6.58 21.40 20.77
N ILE A 468 -6.60 21.47 19.45
CA ILE A 468 -7.58 20.79 18.60
C ILE A 468 -6.97 19.48 18.11
N TYR A 469 -7.54 18.38 18.58
CA TYR A 469 -7.10 17.04 18.21
C TYR A 469 -8.20 16.18 17.58
N ASP A 470 -9.44 16.67 17.59
CA ASP A 470 -10.58 16.07 16.90
C ASP A 470 -10.83 16.83 15.59
N TYR A 471 -10.36 16.25 14.49
CA TYR A 471 -10.57 16.80 13.15
C TYR A 471 -10.55 15.68 12.11
N THR A 472 -11.29 15.90 11.03
CA THR A 472 -11.24 15.05 9.83
C THR A 472 -10.50 15.77 8.73
N ASP A 473 -9.67 15.05 7.99
CA ASP A 473 -9.03 15.49 6.76
C ASP A 473 -9.58 14.76 5.52
N TYR A 474 -10.77 14.14 5.63
CA TYR A 474 -11.43 13.38 4.56
C TYR A 474 -11.45 14.11 3.22
N PHE A 475 -11.77 15.40 3.24
CA PHE A 475 -11.86 16.22 2.03
C PHE A 475 -10.51 16.73 1.51
N SER A 476 -9.42 16.46 2.23
CA SER A 476 -8.06 16.60 1.70
C SER A 476 -7.65 15.39 0.85
N ASP A 477 -8.35 14.25 0.98
CA ASP A 477 -8.11 13.09 0.13
C ASP A 477 -8.50 13.39 -1.32
N LYS A 478 -7.59 13.07 -2.21
CA LYS A 478 -7.62 13.47 -3.62
C LYS A 478 -8.64 12.65 -4.41
N PHE A 479 -8.86 11.40 -4.01
CA PHE A 479 -9.90 10.55 -4.59
C PHE A 479 -11.28 11.04 -4.19
N LYS A 480 -11.49 11.33 -2.90
CA LYS A 480 -12.79 11.83 -2.42
C LYS A 480 -13.11 13.19 -3.01
N LEU A 481 -12.14 14.11 -3.03
CA LEU A 481 -12.32 15.45 -3.58
C LEU A 481 -12.68 15.43 -5.08
N ALA A 482 -12.05 14.53 -5.86
CA ALA A 482 -12.34 14.38 -7.29
C ALA A 482 -13.72 13.75 -7.56
N GLY A 483 -14.21 12.94 -6.62
CA GLY A 483 -15.53 12.31 -6.69
C GLY A 483 -16.68 13.16 -6.13
N LEU A 484 -16.43 14.37 -5.62
CA LEU A 484 -17.49 15.20 -5.04
C LEU A 484 -18.45 15.72 -6.13
N PRO A 485 -19.75 15.38 -6.06
CA PRO A 485 -20.73 15.85 -7.03
C PRO A 485 -21.09 17.32 -6.77
N ILE A 486 -20.68 18.22 -7.66
CA ILE A 486 -21.03 19.64 -7.63
C ILE A 486 -22.04 19.92 -8.76
N LYS A 487 -23.27 20.31 -8.40
CA LYS A 487 -24.36 20.55 -9.35
C LYS A 487 -23.98 21.50 -10.49
N GLU A 488 -23.23 22.57 -10.19
CA GLU A 488 -22.81 23.57 -11.15
C GLU A 488 -21.77 23.04 -12.17
N GLU A 489 -21.15 21.88 -11.93
CA GLU A 489 -20.15 21.27 -12.81
C GLU A 489 -20.72 20.23 -13.78
N THR A 490 -22.02 20.01 -13.74
CA THR A 490 -22.69 18.95 -14.53
C THR A 490 -22.86 19.28 -16.02
N ASN A 491 -22.71 20.54 -16.42
CA ASN A 491 -22.88 20.96 -17.81
C ASN A 491 -21.72 21.86 -18.26
N ILE A 492 -21.15 21.54 -19.42
CA ILE A 492 -20.12 22.34 -20.09
C ILE A 492 -20.75 23.15 -21.23
N LYS A 493 -20.31 24.40 -21.40
CA LYS A 493 -20.69 25.24 -22.55
C LYS A 493 -20.32 24.57 -23.87
N LYS A 494 -21.21 24.66 -24.86
CA LYS A 494 -21.03 24.03 -26.18
C LYS A 494 -19.74 24.49 -26.87
N GLU A 495 -19.36 25.75 -26.68
CA GLU A 495 -18.16 26.39 -27.22
C GLU A 495 -16.86 25.82 -26.62
N LEU A 496 -16.96 25.19 -25.45
CA LEU A 496 -15.84 24.59 -24.70
C LEU A 496 -15.93 23.06 -24.63
N CYS A 497 -16.73 22.44 -25.52
CA CYS A 497 -16.89 20.99 -25.56
C CYS A 497 -15.97 20.36 -26.62
N PRO A 498 -14.91 19.61 -26.22
CA PRO A 498 -14.06 18.86 -27.15
C PRO A 498 -14.74 17.61 -27.71
N LEU A 499 -14.14 16.99 -28.73
CA LEU A 499 -14.57 15.69 -29.24
C LEU A 499 -14.48 14.59 -28.17
N GLY A 500 -13.46 14.69 -27.31
CA GLY A 500 -13.26 13.81 -26.17
C GLY A 500 -11.97 14.14 -25.40
N ILE A 501 -11.82 13.52 -24.24
CA ILE A 501 -10.61 13.62 -23.41
C ILE A 501 -9.96 12.24 -23.29
N VAL A 502 -8.65 12.20 -23.43
CA VAL A 502 -7.81 11.03 -23.22
C VAL A 502 -6.92 11.27 -22.02
N ILE A 503 -7.06 10.44 -21.00
CA ILE A 503 -6.18 10.43 -19.82
C ILE A 503 -5.10 9.37 -20.01
N GLY A 504 -3.82 9.77 -19.97
CA GLY A 504 -2.69 8.86 -19.92
C GLY A 504 -2.46 8.32 -18.52
N THR A 505 -2.59 7.01 -18.31
CA THR A 505 -2.25 6.29 -17.07
C THR A 505 -1.01 5.41 -17.27
N ILE A 506 -0.04 5.88 -18.05
CA ILE A 506 1.12 5.09 -18.45
C ILE A 506 2.09 4.89 -17.27
N PRO A 507 2.40 3.63 -16.90
CA PRO A 507 3.38 3.36 -15.85
C PRO A 507 4.78 3.83 -16.22
N TRP A 508 5.57 4.17 -15.19
CA TRP A 508 6.97 4.51 -15.35
C TRP A 508 7.72 3.43 -16.14
N TYR A 509 8.62 3.88 -17.02
CA TYR A 509 9.44 3.01 -17.87
C TYR A 509 8.65 2.12 -18.85
N SER A 510 7.39 2.44 -19.12
CA SER A 510 6.52 1.68 -20.04
C SER A 510 6.19 2.43 -21.34
N GLY A 511 6.92 3.51 -21.64
CA GLY A 511 6.78 4.25 -22.91
C GLY A 511 5.93 5.51 -22.84
N ASN A 512 5.78 6.11 -21.67
CA ASN A 512 5.07 7.38 -21.47
C ASN A 512 5.56 8.50 -22.41
N TYR A 513 6.88 8.66 -22.54
CA TYR A 513 7.45 9.63 -23.48
C TYR A 513 7.13 9.29 -24.94
N LEU A 514 7.14 8.00 -25.32
CA LEU A 514 6.87 7.59 -26.70
C LEU A 514 5.45 7.95 -27.12
N ILE A 515 4.44 7.59 -26.32
CA ILE A 515 3.04 7.93 -26.63
C ILE A 515 2.88 9.44 -26.78
N ARG A 516 3.34 10.21 -25.79
CA ARG A 516 3.22 11.68 -25.81
C ARG A 516 3.87 12.29 -27.06
N TRP A 517 5.10 11.89 -27.36
CA TRP A 517 5.85 12.43 -28.51
C TRP A 517 5.29 11.99 -29.85
N SER A 518 4.68 10.80 -29.93
CA SER A 518 3.98 10.34 -31.13
C SER A 518 2.67 11.07 -31.37
N LEU A 519 1.95 11.45 -30.32
CA LEU A 519 0.70 12.20 -30.45
C LEU A 519 0.92 13.70 -30.72
N ALA A 520 2.11 14.22 -30.40
CA ALA A 520 2.48 15.62 -30.61
C ALA A 520 2.37 16.02 -32.09
N GLY A 521 1.90 17.24 -32.35
CA GLY A 521 1.74 17.76 -33.72
C GLY A 521 0.56 17.19 -34.52
N HIS A 522 -0.25 16.26 -33.99
CA HIS A 522 -1.45 15.77 -34.67
C HIS A 522 -2.53 16.87 -34.74
N PRO A 523 -3.13 17.17 -35.91
CA PRO A 523 -4.01 18.34 -36.08
C PRO A 523 -5.28 18.29 -35.22
N GLN A 524 -5.79 17.10 -34.91
CA GLN A 524 -6.98 16.88 -34.07
C GLN A 524 -6.66 16.48 -32.61
N ILE A 525 -5.40 16.55 -32.17
CA ILE A 525 -5.04 16.31 -30.76
C ILE A 525 -4.40 17.58 -30.22
N MET A 526 -4.89 18.06 -29.08
CA MET A 526 -4.25 19.12 -28.30
C MET A 526 -3.72 18.59 -26.99
N MET A 527 -2.54 19.07 -26.57
CA MET A 527 -1.93 18.62 -25.32
C MET A 527 -0.93 19.60 -24.71
N MET A 528 -0.82 19.45 -23.41
CA MET A 528 0.35 19.62 -22.56
C MET A 528 1.80 19.41 -23.02
N GLU A 529 2.26 19.38 -24.27
CA GLU A 529 3.46 18.60 -24.73
C GLU A 529 4.67 18.39 -23.77
N GLU A 530 5.06 19.34 -22.92
CA GLU A 530 6.02 19.13 -21.83
C GLU A 530 5.40 18.64 -20.51
N TYR A 531 6.12 17.76 -19.80
CA TYR A 531 5.81 17.56 -18.37
C TYR A 531 6.30 18.79 -17.61
N ASN A 532 5.37 19.59 -17.12
CA ASN A 532 5.63 20.78 -16.32
C ASN A 532 4.66 20.91 -15.13
N TYR A 533 4.86 21.96 -14.31
CA TYR A 533 4.03 22.16 -13.12
C TYR A 533 2.54 22.32 -13.50
N LEU A 534 2.22 23.05 -14.58
CA LEU A 534 0.84 23.21 -15.05
C LEU A 534 0.19 21.87 -15.40
N ASN A 535 0.85 21.04 -16.22
CA ASN A 535 0.37 19.74 -16.67
C ASN A 535 0.08 18.81 -15.48
N ASP A 536 0.99 18.76 -14.52
CA ASP A 536 0.88 17.86 -13.38
C ASP A 536 -0.16 18.34 -12.36
N ASN A 537 -0.36 19.66 -12.20
CA ASN A 537 -1.22 20.22 -11.15
C ASN A 537 -2.55 20.80 -11.65
N LEU A 538 -2.88 20.55 -12.93
CA LEU A 538 -4.03 21.16 -13.60
C LEU A 538 -5.36 20.91 -12.87
N TYR A 539 -5.56 19.70 -12.32
CA TYR A 539 -6.74 19.38 -11.52
C TYR A 539 -6.95 20.36 -10.36
N PHE A 540 -5.94 20.52 -9.50
CA PHE A 540 -6.01 21.41 -8.33
C PHE A 540 -6.09 22.89 -8.72
N ILE A 541 -5.46 23.29 -9.82
CA ILE A 541 -5.58 24.65 -10.35
C ILE A 541 -7.02 24.92 -10.78
N CYS A 542 -7.61 24.02 -11.57
CA CYS A 542 -8.95 24.19 -12.12
C CYS A 542 -10.02 24.24 -11.02
N ILE A 543 -10.00 23.33 -10.04
CA ILE A 543 -11.03 23.29 -8.99
C ILE A 543 -10.98 24.50 -8.04
N ARG A 544 -9.81 25.14 -7.87
CA ARG A 544 -9.65 26.34 -7.03
C ARG A 544 -10.10 27.61 -7.75
N LEU A 545 -9.91 27.66 -9.06
CA LEU A 545 -10.33 28.77 -9.91
C LEU A 545 -11.82 28.71 -10.31
N ALA A 546 -12.42 27.53 -10.28
CA ALA A 546 -13.82 27.32 -10.65
C ALA A 546 -14.78 28.22 -9.84
N GLY A 547 -15.74 28.81 -10.55
CA GLY A 547 -16.75 29.68 -9.98
C GLY A 547 -16.27 31.06 -9.50
N LYS A 548 -15.03 31.46 -9.81
CA LYS A 548 -14.57 32.85 -9.67
C LYS A 548 -15.09 33.71 -10.82
N GLU A 549 -15.16 35.02 -10.59
CA GLU A 549 -15.47 35.98 -11.64
C GLU A 549 -14.40 35.93 -12.75
N PRO A 550 -14.76 36.12 -14.03
CA PRO A 550 -13.82 36.02 -15.14
C PRO A 550 -12.60 36.93 -15.00
N SER A 551 -12.81 38.13 -14.45
CA SER A 551 -11.76 39.12 -14.19
C SER A 551 -10.78 38.72 -13.07
N GLU A 552 -11.14 37.77 -12.21
CA GLU A 552 -10.32 37.29 -11.10
C GLU A 552 -9.52 36.03 -11.45
N ILE A 553 -9.93 35.28 -12.48
CA ILE A 553 -9.34 33.98 -12.83
C ILE A 553 -7.83 34.11 -13.14
N MET A 554 -7.44 34.98 -14.06
CA MET A 554 -6.02 35.12 -14.44
C MET A 554 -5.14 35.71 -13.32
N PRO A 555 -5.56 36.75 -12.59
CA PRO A 555 -4.82 37.21 -11.41
C PRO A 555 -4.64 36.12 -10.34
N CYS A 556 -5.68 35.33 -10.07
CA CYS A 556 -5.59 34.20 -9.14
C CYS A 556 -4.67 33.10 -9.66
N PHE A 557 -4.78 32.73 -10.94
CA PHE A 557 -3.93 31.73 -11.57
C PHE A 557 -2.44 32.06 -11.42
N TRP A 558 -2.04 33.28 -11.77
CA TRP A 558 -0.63 33.70 -11.67
C TRP A 558 -0.14 33.74 -10.22
N ARG A 559 -1.00 34.12 -9.27
CA ARG A 559 -0.68 34.09 -7.85
C ARG A 559 -0.47 32.66 -7.34
N LEU A 560 -1.32 31.73 -7.74
CA LEU A 560 -1.17 30.30 -7.42
C LEU A 560 0.15 29.78 -8.00
N TYR A 561 0.41 30.06 -9.28
CA TYR A 561 1.63 29.61 -9.96
C TYR A 561 2.89 30.13 -9.27
N GLN A 562 2.95 31.44 -9.00
CA GLN A 562 4.11 32.07 -8.36
C GLN A 562 4.37 31.53 -6.94
N ARG A 563 3.31 31.17 -6.22
CA ARG A 563 3.42 30.67 -4.85
C ARG A 563 3.83 29.20 -4.80
N GLU A 564 3.41 28.40 -5.78
CA GLU A 564 3.41 26.94 -5.65
C GLU A 564 4.35 26.22 -6.62
N ALA A 565 4.61 26.79 -7.80
CA ALA A 565 5.66 26.30 -8.67
C ALA A 565 7.03 26.66 -8.09
N LYS A 566 8.02 25.79 -8.33
CA LYS A 566 9.40 26.04 -7.94
C LYS A 566 9.98 27.24 -8.71
N GLU A 567 10.92 27.92 -8.07
CA GLU A 567 11.62 29.06 -8.67
C GLU A 567 12.19 28.69 -10.06
N GLY A 568 11.92 29.55 -11.05
CA GLY A 568 12.33 29.35 -12.44
C GLY A 568 11.36 28.53 -13.30
N GLU A 569 10.47 27.71 -12.72
CA GLU A 569 9.51 26.92 -13.53
C GLU A 569 8.53 27.83 -14.28
N GLY A 570 8.12 28.98 -13.71
CA GLY A 570 7.19 29.90 -14.39
C GLY A 570 7.72 30.49 -15.71
N GLU A 571 9.01 30.77 -15.81
CA GLU A 571 9.62 31.28 -17.06
C GLU A 571 9.79 30.18 -18.10
N LYS A 572 10.10 28.97 -17.64
CA LYS A 572 10.28 27.79 -18.48
C LYS A 572 8.95 27.27 -19.02
N ASP A 573 7.92 27.23 -18.17
CA ASP A 573 6.61 26.67 -18.50
C ASP A 573 5.77 27.61 -19.37
N PHE A 574 6.09 28.92 -19.34
CA PHE A 574 5.43 29.95 -20.16
C PHE A 574 6.43 30.80 -20.96
N PRO A 575 7.07 30.23 -21.99
CA PRO A 575 8.03 30.97 -22.83
C PRO A 575 7.40 32.19 -23.53
N ASP A 576 6.08 32.17 -23.78
CA ASP A 576 5.31 33.33 -24.26
C ASP A 576 4.08 33.58 -23.38
N LYS A 577 4.36 34.00 -22.13
CA LYS A 577 3.34 34.33 -21.13
C LYS A 577 2.27 35.32 -21.62
N GLU A 578 2.65 36.26 -22.48
CA GLU A 578 1.72 37.27 -23.01
C GLU A 578 0.68 36.63 -23.94
N LYS A 579 1.10 35.78 -24.89
CA LYS A 579 0.15 35.04 -25.74
C LYS A 579 -0.77 34.13 -24.94
N PHE A 580 -0.23 33.40 -23.97
CA PHE A 580 -1.03 32.55 -23.08
C PHE A 580 -2.10 33.36 -22.35
N THR A 581 -1.71 34.48 -21.73
CA THR A 581 -2.62 35.35 -20.96
C THR A 581 -3.69 35.95 -21.86
N LYS A 582 -3.29 36.48 -23.03
CA LYS A 582 -4.22 37.05 -24.01
C LYS A 582 -5.24 36.02 -24.46
N LYS A 583 -4.83 34.77 -24.72
CA LYS A 583 -5.76 33.73 -25.15
C LYS A 583 -6.73 33.37 -24.04
N MET A 584 -6.27 33.26 -22.79
CA MET A 584 -7.16 33.07 -21.66
C MET A 584 -8.18 34.21 -21.52
N ASP A 585 -7.75 35.46 -21.63
CA ASP A 585 -8.65 36.63 -21.57
C ASP A 585 -9.68 36.65 -22.70
N GLU A 586 -9.35 36.12 -23.88
CA GLU A 586 -10.31 35.93 -24.97
C GLU A 586 -11.36 34.85 -24.62
N LEU A 587 -10.93 33.70 -24.10
CA LEU A 587 -11.82 32.59 -23.74
C LEU A 587 -12.72 32.93 -22.55
N LEU A 588 -12.23 33.73 -21.60
CA LEU A 588 -12.98 34.18 -20.42
C LEU A 588 -14.18 35.08 -20.76
N LYS A 589 -14.28 35.56 -22.00
CA LYS A 589 -15.44 36.33 -22.49
C LYS A 589 -16.65 35.46 -22.83
N TYR A 590 -16.52 34.13 -22.84
CA TYR A 590 -17.62 33.21 -23.17
C TYR A 590 -18.66 33.04 -22.07
N GLY A 591 -18.46 33.62 -20.89
CA GLY A 591 -19.48 33.63 -19.85
C GLY A 591 -19.01 34.31 -18.57
N ASP A 592 -19.95 34.45 -17.64
CA ASP A 592 -19.71 35.13 -16.36
C ASP A 592 -19.22 34.17 -15.26
N CYS A 593 -19.19 32.86 -15.53
CA CYS A 593 -18.76 31.84 -14.58
C CYS A 593 -18.32 30.58 -15.34
N PHE A 594 -17.29 29.91 -14.82
CA PHE A 594 -16.68 28.73 -15.44
C PHE A 594 -16.55 27.56 -14.46
N THR A 595 -16.85 26.36 -14.96
CA THR A 595 -16.63 25.10 -14.24
C THR A 595 -15.14 24.72 -14.24
N SER A 596 -14.73 23.81 -13.35
CA SER A 596 -13.35 23.33 -13.35
C SER A 596 -12.97 22.59 -14.64
N GLN A 597 -13.93 21.89 -15.27
CA GLN A 597 -13.73 21.19 -16.54
C GLN A 597 -13.64 22.17 -17.72
N GLU A 598 -14.41 23.26 -17.72
CA GLU A 598 -14.29 24.33 -18.72
C GLU A 598 -12.90 24.99 -18.65
N LEU A 599 -12.44 25.30 -17.43
CA LEU A 599 -11.09 25.84 -17.22
C LEU A 599 -10.01 24.87 -17.69
N PHE A 600 -10.18 23.57 -17.44
CA PHE A 600 -9.28 22.53 -17.96
C PHE A 600 -9.15 22.61 -19.48
N VAL A 601 -10.25 22.73 -20.21
CA VAL A 601 -10.25 22.89 -21.68
C VAL A 601 -9.58 24.21 -22.09
N MET A 602 -9.93 25.31 -21.43
CA MET A 602 -9.40 26.64 -21.74
C MET A 602 -7.88 26.70 -21.57
N PHE A 603 -7.34 26.10 -20.51
CA PHE A 603 -5.89 26.06 -20.28
C PHE A 603 -5.15 25.28 -21.38
N HIS A 604 -5.72 24.21 -21.92
CA HIS A 604 -5.13 23.52 -23.07
C HIS A 604 -5.15 24.39 -24.33
N ILE A 605 -6.25 25.10 -24.60
CA ILE A 605 -6.34 26.02 -25.76
C ILE A 605 -5.32 27.15 -25.63
N ALA A 606 -5.19 27.75 -24.43
CA ALA A 606 -4.22 28.81 -24.19
C ALA A 606 -2.77 28.33 -24.29
N TYR A 607 -2.49 27.10 -23.84
CA TYR A 607 -1.18 26.48 -23.98
C TYR A 607 -0.79 26.29 -25.45
N GLU A 608 -1.69 25.76 -26.29
CA GLU A 608 -1.44 25.62 -27.74
C GLU A 608 -1.22 26.98 -28.42
N ALA A 609 -2.02 28.00 -28.05
CA ALA A 609 -1.89 29.35 -28.60
C ALA A 609 -0.56 30.02 -28.23
N MET A 610 -0.02 29.73 -27.04
CA MET A 610 1.30 30.18 -26.62
C MET A 610 2.41 29.72 -27.58
N TYR A 611 2.31 28.49 -28.08
CA TYR A 611 3.21 27.93 -29.10
C TYR A 611 2.78 28.24 -30.54
N GLY A 612 1.80 29.13 -30.73
CA GLY A 612 1.39 29.62 -32.04
C GLY A 612 0.39 28.73 -32.78
N ARG A 613 -0.22 27.73 -32.12
CA ARG A 613 -1.26 26.90 -32.71
C ARG A 613 -2.65 27.38 -32.31
N GLU A 614 -3.44 27.78 -33.29
CA GLU A 614 -4.83 28.20 -33.10
C GLU A 614 -5.80 27.02 -33.30
N ILE A 615 -6.65 26.77 -32.32
CA ILE A 615 -7.68 25.72 -32.37
C ILE A 615 -8.97 26.31 -32.96
N THR A 616 -9.28 25.93 -34.20
CA THR A 616 -10.42 26.49 -34.97
C THR A 616 -11.73 25.74 -34.78
N ASN A 617 -11.68 24.43 -34.49
CA ASN A 617 -12.86 23.61 -34.25
C ASN A 617 -12.63 22.63 -33.09
N LEU A 618 -13.03 23.03 -31.88
CA LEU A 618 -12.86 22.24 -30.67
C LEU A 618 -13.67 20.93 -30.71
N GLY A 619 -14.86 20.92 -31.33
CA GLY A 619 -15.73 19.73 -31.42
C GLY A 619 -15.14 18.59 -32.26
N ASN A 620 -14.06 18.83 -33.01
CA ASN A 620 -13.31 17.83 -33.76
C ASN A 620 -11.92 17.53 -33.14
N THR A 621 -11.63 18.08 -31.96
CA THR A 621 -10.32 17.98 -31.30
C THR A 621 -10.42 17.17 -30.02
N VAL A 622 -9.48 16.25 -29.84
CA VAL A 622 -9.29 15.44 -28.64
C VAL A 622 -8.24 16.10 -27.74
N ILE A 623 -8.45 16.08 -26.43
CA ILE A 623 -7.45 16.50 -25.45
C ILE A 623 -6.69 15.28 -24.97
N TYR A 624 -5.35 15.27 -25.09
CA TYR A 624 -4.51 14.30 -24.40
C TYR A 624 -3.93 14.94 -23.14
N TRP A 625 -4.16 14.32 -21.98
CA TRP A 625 -3.62 14.76 -20.71
C TRP A 625 -2.99 13.60 -19.93
N GLU A 626 -1.71 13.76 -19.58
CA GLU A 626 -0.97 12.79 -18.78
C GLU A 626 -0.21 13.52 -17.65
N PRO A 627 -0.78 13.58 -16.44
CA PRO A 627 -0.14 14.14 -15.26
C PRO A 627 0.86 13.12 -14.69
N HIS A 628 2.14 13.32 -14.99
CA HIS A 628 3.19 12.32 -14.82
C HIS A 628 3.69 12.23 -13.37
N ALA A 629 3.60 13.30 -12.59
CA ALA A 629 4.01 13.26 -11.18
C ALA A 629 3.12 12.34 -10.31
N TRP A 630 1.89 12.08 -10.74
CA TRP A 630 0.86 11.44 -9.92
C TRP A 630 0.84 9.92 -9.99
N GLN A 631 0.40 9.26 -8.94
CA GLN A 631 0.09 7.82 -9.00
C GLN A 631 -1.02 7.52 -10.02
N ARG A 632 -0.83 6.47 -10.84
CA ARG A 632 -1.73 6.13 -11.96
C ARG A 632 -3.17 5.87 -11.53
N GLY A 633 -3.38 5.25 -10.37
CA GLY A 633 -4.73 5.06 -9.81
C GLY A 633 -5.47 6.37 -9.51
N ILE A 634 -4.76 7.40 -9.01
CA ILE A 634 -5.33 8.74 -8.78
C ILE A 634 -5.72 9.37 -10.12
N VAL A 635 -4.79 9.32 -11.09
CA VAL A 635 -5.01 9.87 -12.43
C VAL A 635 -6.21 9.21 -13.12
N LYS A 636 -6.34 7.89 -13.00
CA LYS A 636 -7.50 7.14 -13.50
C LYS A 636 -8.80 7.62 -12.85
N LYS A 637 -8.80 7.96 -11.56
CA LYS A 637 -9.98 8.50 -10.85
C LYS A 637 -10.33 9.94 -11.21
N TRP A 638 -9.43 10.71 -11.79
CA TRP A 638 -9.78 12.01 -12.39
C TRP A 638 -10.70 11.90 -13.61
N SER A 639 -10.87 10.69 -14.18
CA SER A 639 -11.98 10.42 -15.12
C SER A 639 -13.35 10.64 -14.49
N CYS A 640 -13.52 10.46 -13.16
CA CYS A 640 -14.78 10.75 -12.48
C CYS A 640 -15.05 12.26 -12.43
N TRP A 641 -14.01 13.06 -12.17
CA TRP A 641 -14.10 14.52 -12.18
C TRP A 641 -14.49 15.02 -13.57
N LEU A 642 -13.81 14.55 -14.62
CA LEU A 642 -14.06 14.96 -16.00
C LEU A 642 -15.40 14.40 -16.53
N GLY A 643 -15.72 13.15 -16.19
CA GLY A 643 -16.93 12.46 -16.63
C GLY A 643 -18.23 13.02 -16.05
N SER A 644 -18.18 13.72 -14.91
CA SER A 644 -19.36 14.35 -14.30
C SER A 644 -20.07 15.37 -15.19
N SER A 645 -19.38 15.86 -16.22
CA SER A 645 -19.87 16.84 -17.20
C SER A 645 -20.43 16.23 -18.50
N GLY A 646 -20.49 14.90 -18.61
CA GLY A 646 -20.98 14.19 -19.79
C GLY A 646 -19.99 14.16 -20.97
N LEU A 647 -18.73 14.57 -20.76
CA LEU A 647 -17.69 14.48 -21.77
C LEU A 647 -17.37 13.03 -22.12
N ARG A 648 -17.16 12.78 -23.41
CA ARG A 648 -16.61 11.51 -23.88
C ARG A 648 -15.18 11.37 -23.39
N GLY A 649 -14.87 10.23 -22.78
CA GLY A 649 -13.59 10.01 -22.16
C GLY A 649 -12.96 8.66 -22.46
N PHE A 650 -11.64 8.65 -22.52
CA PHE A 650 -10.80 7.47 -22.71
C PHE A 650 -9.68 7.46 -21.68
N VAL A 651 -9.26 6.27 -21.26
CA VAL A 651 -8.07 6.06 -20.45
C VAL A 651 -7.09 5.21 -21.24
N ILE A 652 -5.88 5.73 -21.50
CA ILE A 652 -4.83 5.01 -22.19
C ILE A 652 -3.75 4.58 -21.19
N GLY A 653 -3.55 3.28 -21.08
CA GLY A 653 -2.41 2.67 -20.41
C GLY A 653 -1.47 2.01 -21.41
N THR A 654 -0.21 1.85 -21.02
CA THR A 654 0.70 0.94 -21.72
C THR A 654 1.17 -0.17 -20.81
N VAL A 655 1.45 -1.32 -21.43
CA VAL A 655 2.05 -2.47 -20.76
C VAL A 655 3.39 -2.79 -21.42
N ARG A 656 4.31 -3.29 -20.61
CA ARG A 656 5.66 -3.65 -21.02
C ARG A 656 6.10 -4.86 -20.22
N ASN A 657 6.85 -5.76 -20.85
CA ASN A 657 7.38 -6.94 -20.17
C ASN A 657 8.10 -6.57 -18.85
N SER A 658 7.73 -7.21 -17.75
CA SER A 658 8.12 -6.80 -16.40
C SER A 658 9.63 -6.80 -16.16
N TYR A 659 10.39 -7.75 -16.69
CA TYR A 659 11.86 -7.74 -16.52
C TYR A 659 12.56 -6.68 -17.39
N ILE A 660 12.01 -6.35 -18.56
CA ILE A 660 12.52 -5.26 -19.41
C ILE A 660 12.24 -3.91 -18.72
N ARG A 661 11.04 -3.75 -18.15
CA ARG A 661 10.68 -2.58 -17.34
C ARG A 661 11.59 -2.44 -16.12
N ALA A 662 11.83 -3.52 -15.39
CA ALA A 662 12.74 -3.55 -14.24
C ALA A 662 14.17 -3.14 -14.62
N GLY A 663 14.72 -3.68 -15.72
CA GLY A 663 16.05 -3.31 -16.19
C GLY A 663 16.16 -1.85 -16.61
N SER A 664 15.10 -1.32 -17.25
CA SER A 664 15.01 0.11 -17.58
C SER A 664 14.97 1.00 -16.33
N CYS A 665 14.32 0.54 -15.26
CA CYS A 665 14.29 1.22 -13.97
C CYS A 665 15.69 1.22 -13.32
N ILE A 666 16.33 0.06 -13.19
CA ILE A 666 17.68 -0.08 -12.61
C ILE A 666 18.66 0.84 -13.31
N LYS A 667 18.68 0.85 -14.66
CA LYS A 667 19.51 1.76 -15.45
C LYS A 667 19.27 3.25 -15.16
N ASN A 668 18.09 3.62 -14.66
CA ASN A 668 17.77 5.00 -14.31
C ASN A 668 18.26 5.37 -12.90
N ILE A 669 18.14 4.44 -11.94
CA ILE A 669 18.36 4.71 -10.51
C ILE A 669 19.72 4.28 -9.98
N ILE A 670 20.42 3.37 -10.65
CA ILE A 670 21.73 2.85 -10.21
C ILE A 670 22.72 4.00 -9.95
N GLY A 671 23.41 3.97 -8.82
CA GLY A 671 24.31 5.04 -8.37
C GLY A 671 23.61 6.33 -7.87
N ARG A 672 22.28 6.40 -7.86
CA ARG A 672 21.50 7.57 -7.38
C ARG A 672 20.55 7.24 -6.23
N LYS A 673 19.96 6.06 -6.24
CA LYS A 673 19.02 5.56 -5.22
C LYS A 673 19.29 4.07 -4.95
N SER A 674 18.86 3.57 -3.80
CA SER A 674 18.95 2.15 -3.45
C SER A 674 18.09 1.31 -4.40
N ILE A 675 18.65 0.22 -4.93
CA ILE A 675 17.90 -0.76 -5.73
C ILE A 675 17.06 -1.67 -4.82
N TRP A 676 17.44 -1.83 -3.55
CA TRP A 676 16.64 -2.54 -2.55
C TRP A 676 15.29 -1.86 -2.33
N ASP A 677 15.25 -0.52 -2.33
CA ASP A 677 13.99 0.25 -2.31
C ASP A 677 13.12 -0.01 -3.54
N PHE A 678 13.74 -0.27 -4.70
CA PHE A 678 13.02 -0.66 -5.91
C PHE A 678 12.47 -2.08 -5.82
N MET A 679 13.21 -3.03 -5.25
CA MET A 679 12.72 -4.40 -5.04
C MET A 679 11.48 -4.43 -4.15
N LEU A 680 11.43 -3.59 -3.11
CA LEU A 680 10.22 -3.36 -2.31
C LEU A 680 9.04 -2.83 -3.14
N ARG A 681 9.29 -2.22 -4.30
CA ARG A 681 8.26 -1.67 -5.20
C ARG A 681 8.07 -2.51 -6.47
N LEU A 682 8.75 -3.65 -6.60
CA LEU A 682 8.60 -4.50 -7.77
C LEU A 682 7.17 -5.04 -7.82
N GLY A 683 6.54 -4.98 -9.01
CA GLY A 683 5.12 -5.32 -9.19
C GLY A 683 4.12 -4.23 -8.76
N THR A 684 4.55 -3.07 -8.23
CA THR A 684 3.61 -1.97 -7.88
C THR A 684 2.91 -1.35 -9.08
N ALA A 685 3.54 -1.39 -10.25
CA ALA A 685 2.93 -1.00 -11.52
C ALA A 685 1.95 -2.05 -12.08
N GLU A 686 1.74 -3.15 -11.37
CA GLU A 686 0.83 -4.26 -11.69
C GLU A 686 -0.30 -4.35 -10.64
N ARG A 687 -0.42 -3.31 -9.80
CA ARG A 687 -1.51 -3.15 -8.84
C ARG A 687 -2.84 -3.06 -9.56
N GLY A 688 -3.90 -3.54 -8.91
CA GLY A 688 -5.26 -3.42 -9.40
C GLY A 688 -5.59 -1.96 -9.61
N GLU A 689 -5.59 -1.51 -10.86
CA GLU A 689 -5.92 -0.12 -11.14
C GLU A 689 -7.39 0.09 -10.79
N LYS A 690 -7.66 0.93 -9.78
CA LYS A 690 -9.04 1.34 -9.45
C LYS A 690 -9.76 1.74 -10.74
N GLU A 691 -10.95 1.20 -10.95
CA GLU A 691 -11.69 1.36 -12.21
C GLU A 691 -11.89 2.84 -12.58
N SER A 692 -11.86 3.12 -13.89
CA SER A 692 -12.23 4.41 -14.45
C SER A 692 -13.71 4.71 -14.18
N CYS A 693 -14.12 5.96 -14.41
CA CYS A 693 -15.52 6.33 -14.28
C CYS A 693 -16.39 5.53 -15.26
N GLN A 694 -17.59 5.14 -14.82
CA GLN A 694 -18.55 4.43 -15.67
C GLN A 694 -18.77 5.20 -16.99
N GLY A 695 -18.64 4.49 -18.12
CA GLY A 695 -18.80 5.07 -19.46
C GLY A 695 -17.51 5.58 -20.11
N TRP A 696 -16.36 5.54 -19.42
CA TRP A 696 -15.05 5.79 -20.03
C TRP A 696 -14.48 4.51 -20.66
N GLU A 697 -13.85 4.65 -21.82
CA GLU A 697 -13.28 3.52 -22.56
C GLU A 697 -11.80 3.33 -22.20
N GLU A 698 -11.42 2.12 -21.77
CA GLU A 698 -10.02 1.78 -21.48
C GLU A 698 -9.30 1.23 -22.72
N ILE A 699 -8.11 1.75 -22.98
CA ILE A 699 -7.25 1.42 -24.11
C ILE A 699 -5.91 0.97 -23.55
N VAL A 700 -5.52 -0.28 -23.81
CA VAL A 700 -4.21 -0.80 -23.42
C VAL A 700 -3.36 -1.04 -24.66
N ILE A 701 -2.16 -0.47 -24.68
CA ILE A 701 -1.20 -0.61 -25.78
C ILE A 701 0.05 -1.33 -25.27
N LYS A 702 0.45 -2.44 -25.91
CA LYS A 702 1.75 -3.05 -25.60
C LYS A 702 2.87 -2.18 -26.18
N PHE A 703 3.84 -1.84 -25.34
CA PHE A 703 5.00 -1.05 -25.73
C PHE A 703 5.74 -1.67 -26.93
N GLU A 704 5.90 -2.99 -26.93
CA GLU A 704 6.60 -3.73 -27.98
C GLU A 704 5.83 -3.69 -29.31
N ASP A 705 4.50 -3.76 -29.28
CA ASP A 705 3.67 -3.71 -30.49
C ASP A 705 3.67 -2.31 -31.08
N LEU A 706 3.57 -1.27 -30.24
CA LEU A 706 3.71 0.12 -30.69
C LEU A 706 5.05 0.39 -31.37
N LYS A 707 6.13 -0.18 -30.84
CA LYS A 707 7.47 -0.05 -31.44
C LYS A 707 7.62 -0.83 -32.75
N LYS A 708 7.07 -2.05 -32.83
CA LYS A 708 7.23 -2.92 -34.01
C LYS A 708 6.27 -2.56 -35.16
N LYS A 709 5.05 -2.15 -34.82
CA LYS A 709 3.96 -1.88 -35.77
C LYS A 709 3.31 -0.52 -35.50
N PRO A 710 4.09 0.57 -35.47
CA PRO A 710 3.59 1.88 -35.04
C PRO A 710 2.37 2.37 -35.82
N ARG A 711 2.39 2.26 -37.15
CA ARG A 711 1.27 2.69 -38.00
C ARG A 711 -0.02 1.94 -37.68
N GLU A 712 0.05 0.62 -37.49
CA GLU A 712 -1.13 -0.22 -37.17
C GLU A 712 -1.71 0.18 -35.82
N MET A 713 -0.86 0.27 -34.79
CA MET A 713 -1.29 0.61 -33.43
C MET A 713 -1.86 2.02 -33.33
N LEU A 714 -1.22 3.00 -33.97
CA LEU A 714 -1.66 4.41 -33.94
C LEU A 714 -2.89 4.64 -34.83
N ALA A 715 -3.04 3.93 -35.96
CA ALA A 715 -4.26 3.97 -36.75
C ALA A 715 -5.47 3.40 -36.00
N ASN A 716 -5.28 2.28 -35.28
CA ASN A 716 -6.33 1.75 -34.41
C ASN A 716 -6.69 2.71 -33.28
N LEU A 717 -5.69 3.38 -32.70
CA LEU A 717 -5.93 4.43 -31.71
C LEU A 717 -6.77 5.58 -32.30
N CYS A 718 -6.40 6.11 -33.47
CA CYS A 718 -7.17 7.16 -34.15
C CYS A 718 -8.62 6.75 -34.43
N GLU A 719 -8.84 5.51 -34.88
CA GLU A 719 -10.19 4.97 -35.12
C GLU A 719 -11.04 4.96 -33.86
N ARG A 720 -10.49 4.47 -32.73
CA ARG A 720 -11.19 4.47 -31.42
C ARG A 720 -11.47 5.88 -30.92
N LEU A 721 -10.54 6.82 -31.16
CA LEU A 721 -10.69 8.23 -30.80
C LEU A 721 -11.59 9.02 -31.79
N HIS A 722 -12.03 8.39 -32.89
CA HIS A 722 -12.80 9.03 -33.98
C HIS A 722 -12.12 10.26 -34.60
N ILE A 723 -10.79 10.17 -34.76
CA ILE A 723 -9.99 11.17 -35.47
C ILE A 723 -9.36 10.55 -36.72
N ALA A 724 -9.01 11.38 -37.69
CA ALA A 724 -8.27 10.92 -38.86
C ALA A 724 -6.86 10.48 -38.45
N PHE A 725 -6.28 9.52 -39.17
CA PHE A 725 -4.85 9.24 -39.05
C PHE A 725 -4.05 10.35 -39.73
N ASP A 726 -3.01 10.84 -39.06
CA ASP A 726 -2.09 11.83 -39.59
C ASP A 726 -0.66 11.27 -39.62
N GLU A 727 0.12 11.60 -40.65
CA GLU A 727 1.50 11.12 -40.80
C GLU A 727 2.44 11.67 -39.72
N ASN A 728 2.09 12.76 -39.03
CA ASN A 728 2.85 13.26 -37.88
C ASN A 728 2.94 12.23 -36.74
N LEU A 729 1.99 11.28 -36.66
CA LEU A 729 2.03 10.18 -35.69
C LEU A 729 3.26 9.26 -35.86
N MET A 730 3.85 9.27 -37.05
CA MET A 730 5.05 8.50 -37.37
C MET A 730 6.34 9.19 -36.96
N GLN A 731 6.24 10.39 -36.38
CA GLN A 731 7.35 11.16 -35.84
C GLN A 731 7.30 11.14 -34.31
N SER A 732 8.37 11.58 -33.66
CA SER A 732 8.38 11.80 -32.21
C SER A 732 8.93 13.18 -31.95
N THR A 733 8.05 14.10 -31.59
CA THR A 733 8.39 15.51 -31.46
C THR A 733 7.97 16.09 -30.13
N ILE A 734 8.59 17.22 -29.77
CA ILE A 734 8.12 18.16 -28.76
C ILE A 734 8.17 19.55 -29.42
N HIS A 735 7.05 20.24 -29.49
CA HIS A 735 6.90 21.55 -30.12
C HIS A 735 7.43 21.61 -31.56
N GLY A 736 7.28 20.51 -32.30
CA GLY A 736 7.74 20.35 -33.69
C GLY A 736 9.21 19.91 -33.82
N ASP A 737 10.00 19.95 -32.74
CA ASP A 737 11.39 19.49 -32.74
C ASP A 737 11.48 17.99 -32.44
N THR A 738 12.44 17.30 -33.05
CA THR A 738 12.64 15.86 -32.80
C THR A 738 13.02 15.61 -31.34
N ALA A 739 12.25 14.74 -30.68
CA ALA A 739 12.44 14.41 -29.27
C ALA A 739 13.41 13.23 -29.08
N PHE A 740 14.25 13.30 -28.04
CA PHE A 740 15.19 12.25 -27.69
C PHE A 740 15.15 11.91 -26.19
N TYR A 741 15.12 10.62 -25.88
CA TYR A 741 15.31 10.09 -24.52
C TYR A 741 16.62 9.32 -24.43
N ARG A 742 17.65 9.91 -23.80
CA ARG A 742 18.98 9.27 -23.65
C ARG A 742 19.53 8.69 -24.97
N GLY A 743 19.37 9.44 -26.06
CA GLY A 743 19.80 9.05 -27.41
C GLY A 743 18.86 8.12 -28.17
N ILE A 744 17.70 7.77 -27.62
CA ILE A 744 16.65 6.98 -28.26
C ILE A 744 15.56 7.93 -28.76
N THR A 745 15.08 7.75 -29.99
CA THR A 745 13.96 8.53 -30.56
C THR A 745 13.00 7.61 -31.32
N GLY A 746 11.76 8.07 -31.49
CA GLY A 746 10.77 7.40 -32.34
C GLY A 746 10.55 5.94 -31.97
N PHE A 747 10.44 5.12 -33.02
CA PHE A 747 10.17 3.69 -32.93
C PHE A 747 11.44 2.82 -32.94
N ASP A 748 12.58 3.35 -32.47
CA ASP A 748 13.79 2.55 -32.26
C ASP A 748 13.47 1.28 -31.46
N LEU A 749 13.88 0.13 -32.00
CA LEU A 749 13.61 -1.22 -31.49
C LEU A 749 14.61 -1.66 -30.42
N LYS A 750 15.72 -0.94 -30.20
CA LYS A 750 16.70 -1.28 -29.14
C LYS A 750 16.06 -1.49 -27.77
N PRO A 751 15.10 -0.67 -27.30
CA PRO A 751 14.44 -0.88 -26.01
C PRO A 751 13.49 -2.09 -25.97
N VAL A 752 13.09 -2.63 -27.13
CA VAL A 752 12.23 -3.82 -27.24
C VAL A 752 13.03 -5.10 -26.99
N TYR A 753 14.28 -5.14 -27.46
CA TYR A 753 15.11 -6.34 -27.40
C TYR A 753 16.20 -6.29 -26.32
N ASN A 754 16.26 -5.23 -25.51
CA ASN A 754 17.25 -5.13 -24.45
C ASN A 754 16.88 -6.04 -23.27
N LEU A 755 17.61 -7.14 -23.11
CA LEU A 755 17.44 -8.08 -22.00
C LEU A 755 18.11 -7.62 -20.70
N TYR A 756 18.87 -6.51 -20.75
CA TYR A 756 19.61 -5.95 -19.62
C TYR A 756 20.55 -6.98 -18.97
N GLU A 757 21.34 -7.69 -19.79
CA GLU A 757 22.29 -8.71 -19.33
C GLU A 757 23.39 -8.14 -18.43
N GLU A 758 23.61 -6.82 -18.47
CA GLU A 758 24.47 -6.11 -17.53
C GLU A 758 23.92 -6.09 -16.09
N TYR A 759 22.62 -6.36 -15.88
CA TYR A 759 21.97 -6.36 -14.56
C TYR A 759 21.33 -7.70 -14.19
N PHE A 760 21.01 -8.54 -15.17
CA PHE A 760 20.23 -9.77 -14.96
C PHE A 760 20.81 -10.98 -15.69
N THR A 761 20.91 -12.09 -14.96
CA THR A 761 21.02 -13.43 -15.52
C THR A 761 19.66 -13.93 -16.05
N SER A 762 19.66 -15.07 -16.74
CA SER A 762 18.39 -15.73 -17.12
C SER A 762 17.56 -16.15 -15.92
N LEU A 763 18.21 -16.55 -14.81
CA LEU A 763 17.54 -16.86 -13.54
C LEU A 763 16.87 -15.61 -12.95
N ASP A 764 17.53 -14.45 -12.98
CA ASP A 764 16.96 -13.19 -12.50
C ASP A 764 15.70 -12.79 -13.27
N ARG A 765 15.74 -12.89 -14.60
CA ARG A 765 14.57 -12.61 -15.45
C ARG A 765 13.41 -13.56 -15.13
N MET A 766 13.69 -14.85 -14.95
CA MET A 766 12.68 -15.85 -14.57
C MET A 766 12.04 -15.51 -13.22
N ARG A 767 12.84 -15.13 -12.22
CA ARG A 767 12.35 -14.70 -10.89
C ARG A 767 11.47 -13.46 -10.96
N ILE A 768 11.83 -12.47 -11.78
CA ILE A 768 10.97 -11.30 -12.00
C ILE A 768 9.65 -11.72 -12.68
N CYS A 769 9.67 -12.64 -13.64
CA CYS A 769 8.45 -13.19 -14.23
C CYS A 769 7.57 -13.92 -13.20
N LEU A 770 8.16 -14.69 -12.28
CA LEU A 770 7.43 -15.36 -11.20
C LEU A 770 6.69 -14.36 -10.30
N LEU A 771 7.33 -13.23 -9.94
CA LEU A 771 6.70 -12.17 -9.14
C LEU A 771 5.63 -11.35 -9.87
N SER A 772 5.52 -11.53 -11.19
CA SER A 772 4.61 -10.80 -12.08
C SER A 772 3.81 -11.75 -12.98
N SER A 773 3.62 -13.00 -12.55
CA SER A 773 3.10 -14.07 -13.40
C SER A 773 1.72 -13.73 -13.96
N ALA A 774 0.80 -13.28 -13.11
CA ALA A 774 -0.55 -12.86 -13.51
C ALA A 774 -0.52 -11.71 -14.53
N PHE A 775 0.36 -10.72 -14.34
CA PHE A 775 0.53 -9.62 -15.30
C PHE A 775 1.08 -10.12 -16.64
N GLN A 776 2.11 -10.98 -16.61
CA GLN A 776 2.71 -11.53 -17.82
C GLN A 776 1.71 -12.39 -18.59
N LYS A 777 0.92 -13.23 -17.90
CA LYS A 777 -0.15 -14.06 -18.46
C LYS A 777 -1.22 -13.20 -19.15
N LYS A 778 -1.79 -12.24 -18.40
CA LYS A 778 -2.84 -11.32 -18.87
C LYS A 778 -2.46 -10.61 -20.18
N TYR A 779 -1.21 -10.17 -20.30
CA TYR A 779 -0.73 -9.43 -21.46
C TYR A 779 0.08 -10.28 -22.45
N GLY A 780 0.06 -11.61 -22.34
CA GLY A 780 0.71 -12.52 -23.31
C GLY A 780 2.22 -12.32 -23.43
N TYR A 781 2.88 -11.99 -22.33
CA TYR A 781 4.34 -11.98 -22.21
C TYR A 781 4.87 -13.36 -21.77
N PRO A 782 6.19 -13.60 -21.82
CA PRO A 782 6.79 -14.81 -21.26
C PRO A 782 6.33 -15.03 -19.81
N PHE A 783 5.61 -16.13 -19.62
CA PHE A 783 4.96 -16.50 -18.39
C PHE A 783 5.63 -17.73 -17.79
N VAL A 784 5.75 -17.72 -16.46
CA VAL A 784 6.22 -18.86 -15.67
C VAL A 784 5.17 -19.06 -14.59
N ASN A 785 4.59 -20.25 -14.53
CA ASN A 785 3.58 -20.55 -13.53
C ASN A 785 4.27 -20.76 -12.18
N PRO A 786 3.93 -19.97 -11.13
CA PRO A 786 4.48 -20.19 -9.80
C PRO A 786 4.14 -21.59 -9.25
N MET A 787 3.05 -22.21 -9.71
CA MET A 787 2.63 -23.56 -9.30
C MET A 787 3.46 -24.70 -9.92
N ASP A 788 4.36 -24.39 -10.86
CA ASP A 788 5.29 -25.40 -11.41
C ASP A 788 6.46 -25.70 -10.45
N PHE A 789 6.53 -24.98 -9.32
CA PHE A 789 7.53 -25.10 -8.28
C PHE A 789 6.82 -25.28 -6.93
N SER A 790 7.38 -26.12 -6.07
CA SER A 790 6.98 -26.14 -4.66
C SER A 790 7.28 -24.80 -3.98
N ARG A 791 6.56 -24.48 -2.91
CA ARG A 791 6.86 -23.28 -2.09
C ARG A 791 8.29 -23.30 -1.58
N ARG A 792 8.83 -24.49 -1.26
CA ARG A 792 10.22 -24.65 -0.80
C ARG A 792 11.21 -24.26 -1.90
N GLU A 793 10.99 -24.72 -3.13
CA GLU A 793 11.84 -24.35 -4.27
C GLU A 793 11.79 -22.84 -4.53
N LEU A 794 10.60 -22.23 -4.47
CA LEU A 794 10.45 -20.79 -4.62
C LEU A 794 11.23 -20.03 -3.55
N GLN A 795 11.12 -20.41 -2.27
CA GLN A 795 11.90 -19.79 -1.20
C GLN A 795 13.40 -19.82 -1.50
N GLU A 796 13.96 -21.00 -1.79
CA GLU A 796 15.40 -21.13 -2.07
C GLU A 796 15.84 -20.41 -3.36
N MET A 797 14.95 -20.29 -4.36
CA MET A 797 15.22 -19.51 -5.56
C MET A 797 15.36 -18.02 -5.27
N PHE A 798 14.56 -17.46 -4.38
CA PHE A 798 14.60 -16.03 -4.04
C PHE A 798 15.61 -15.66 -2.95
N LEU A 799 16.13 -16.64 -2.21
CA LEU A 799 17.28 -16.45 -1.30
C LEU A 799 18.61 -16.32 -2.04
N LYS A 800 18.70 -16.76 -3.30
CA LYS A 800 19.90 -16.53 -4.11
C LYS A 800 20.06 -15.05 -4.45
N GLU A 801 21.28 -14.55 -4.41
CA GLU A 801 21.57 -13.17 -4.84
C GLU A 801 21.16 -12.95 -6.30
N PHE A 802 20.59 -11.78 -6.59
CA PHE A 802 20.46 -11.28 -7.95
C PHE A 802 21.81 -10.81 -8.50
N PHE A 803 21.98 -10.87 -9.82
CA PHE A 803 23.26 -10.47 -10.42
C PHE A 803 23.62 -9.00 -10.16
N TRP A 804 22.64 -8.10 -10.17
CA TRP A 804 22.86 -6.68 -9.88
C TRP A 804 23.41 -6.44 -8.48
N GLU A 805 23.21 -7.33 -7.51
CA GLU A 805 23.75 -7.19 -6.15
C GLU A 805 25.29 -7.23 -6.12
N ARG A 806 25.91 -7.78 -7.18
CA ARG A 806 27.38 -7.84 -7.33
C ARG A 806 27.97 -6.54 -7.86
N ILE A 807 27.14 -5.58 -8.26
CA ILE A 807 27.57 -4.29 -8.79
C ILE A 807 27.69 -3.31 -7.61
N ALA A 808 28.87 -2.72 -7.41
CA ALA A 808 29.17 -1.92 -6.23
C ALA A 808 28.19 -0.73 -6.08
N GLU A 809 27.84 -0.06 -7.17
CA GLU A 809 26.91 1.07 -7.19
C GLU A 809 25.44 0.67 -6.95
N ALA A 810 25.14 -0.62 -7.02
CA ALA A 810 23.81 -1.20 -6.84
C ALA A 810 23.59 -1.78 -5.43
N ALA A 811 24.67 -2.22 -4.78
CA ALA A 811 24.66 -2.78 -3.42
C ALA A 811 24.49 -1.73 -2.31
N ALA A 812 24.53 -0.43 -2.64
CA ALA A 812 24.31 0.64 -1.69
C ALA A 812 22.91 0.53 -1.05
N GLY A 813 22.86 0.43 0.29
CA GLY A 813 21.63 0.21 1.05
C GLY A 813 21.27 -1.26 1.28
N LYS A 814 22.15 -2.21 0.93
CA LYS A 814 22.04 -3.61 1.39
C LYS A 814 22.43 -3.69 2.86
N ASP A 815 21.45 -3.88 3.73
CA ASP A 815 21.64 -4.29 5.12
C ASP A 815 20.67 -5.44 5.46
N GLU A 816 20.88 -6.07 6.61
CA GLU A 816 20.13 -7.24 7.07
C GLU A 816 18.62 -6.96 7.13
N THR A 817 18.26 -5.80 7.66
CA THR A 817 16.87 -5.32 7.76
C THR A 817 16.22 -5.19 6.39
N SER A 818 16.93 -4.59 5.43
CA SER A 818 16.45 -4.42 4.05
C SER A 818 16.28 -5.77 3.34
N MET A 819 17.17 -6.73 3.59
CA MET A 819 17.05 -8.09 3.07
C MET A 819 15.81 -8.80 3.63
N TYR A 820 15.58 -8.74 4.94
CA TYR A 820 14.41 -9.33 5.58
C TYR A 820 13.11 -8.80 4.96
N PHE A 821 12.96 -7.47 4.88
CA PHE A 821 11.75 -6.84 4.30
C PHE A 821 11.54 -7.18 2.82
N VAL A 822 12.62 -7.27 2.04
CA VAL A 822 12.50 -7.70 0.64
C VAL A 822 12.04 -9.15 0.55
N GLN A 823 12.57 -10.05 1.39
CA GLN A 823 12.14 -11.45 1.40
C GLN A 823 10.69 -11.61 1.86
N GLU A 824 10.27 -10.91 2.91
CA GLU A 824 8.87 -10.87 3.37
C GLU A 824 7.93 -10.41 2.24
N ARG A 825 8.30 -9.36 1.52
CA ARG A 825 7.54 -8.84 0.38
C ARG A 825 7.49 -9.80 -0.80
N VAL A 826 8.59 -10.46 -1.11
CA VAL A 826 8.67 -11.50 -2.14
C VAL A 826 7.72 -12.65 -1.82
N ARG A 827 7.71 -13.13 -0.58
CA ARG A 827 6.83 -14.21 -0.13
C ARG A 827 5.36 -13.82 -0.24
N LYS A 828 4.98 -12.64 0.26
CA LYS A 828 3.63 -12.08 0.10
C LYS A 828 3.23 -12.00 -1.38
N LYS A 829 4.14 -11.59 -2.26
CA LYS A 829 3.88 -11.50 -3.69
C LYS A 829 3.72 -12.86 -4.35
N LEU A 830 4.56 -13.85 -4.01
CA LEU A 830 4.43 -15.22 -4.52
C LEU A 830 3.11 -15.85 -4.08
N TRP A 831 2.69 -15.62 -2.83
CA TRP A 831 1.37 -16.04 -2.34
C TRP A 831 0.23 -15.40 -3.14
N GLN A 832 0.34 -14.11 -3.45
CA GLN A 832 -0.61 -13.42 -4.33
C GLN A 832 -0.62 -14.03 -5.75
N MET A 833 0.55 -14.40 -6.31
CA MET A 833 0.62 -15.03 -7.62
C MET A 833 -0.01 -16.43 -7.61
N ARG A 834 0.17 -17.18 -6.52
CA ARG A 834 -0.51 -18.46 -6.29
C ARG A 834 -2.04 -18.29 -6.25
N PHE A 835 -2.55 -17.29 -5.54
CA PHE A 835 -3.98 -16.95 -5.55
C PHE A 835 -4.51 -16.79 -6.98
N TYR A 836 -3.85 -16.00 -7.83
CA TYR A 836 -4.32 -15.75 -9.21
C TYR A 836 -4.38 -17.03 -10.04
N GLU A 837 -3.40 -17.93 -9.89
CA GLU A 837 -3.39 -19.20 -10.62
C GLU A 837 -4.41 -20.20 -10.07
N VAL A 838 -4.54 -20.31 -8.75
CA VAL A 838 -5.49 -21.24 -8.11
C VAL A 838 -6.94 -20.81 -8.37
N MET A 839 -7.24 -19.52 -8.26
CA MET A 839 -8.56 -18.96 -8.51
C MET A 839 -8.84 -18.73 -10.01
N ASN A 840 -7.81 -18.88 -10.86
CA ASN A 840 -7.87 -18.63 -12.29
C ASN A 840 -8.49 -17.26 -12.64
N THR A 841 -8.01 -16.21 -11.97
CA THR A 841 -8.46 -14.84 -12.17
C THR A 841 -7.34 -13.94 -12.69
N ASP A 842 -7.65 -13.14 -13.71
CA ASP A 842 -6.78 -12.12 -14.30
C ASP A 842 -7.07 -10.70 -13.74
N GLU A 843 -7.97 -10.61 -12.75
CA GLU A 843 -8.33 -9.39 -12.05
C GLU A 843 -7.31 -9.11 -10.95
N LEU A 844 -6.29 -8.33 -11.30
CA LEU A 844 -5.29 -7.85 -10.34
C LEU A 844 -5.98 -6.95 -9.30
N PHE A 845 -5.76 -7.22 -8.02
CA PHE A 845 -6.22 -6.40 -6.89
C PHE A 845 -5.03 -5.90 -6.05
N ASP A 846 -5.28 -4.90 -5.21
CA ASP A 846 -4.28 -4.35 -4.29
C ASP A 846 -4.10 -5.28 -3.07
N SER A 847 -2.87 -5.78 -2.88
CA SER A 847 -2.41 -6.59 -1.74
C SER A 847 -1.35 -5.86 -0.90
#